data_AF-A0AAQ4CQ56-F1
#
_entry.id   AF-A0AAQ4CQ56-F1
#
_cell.length_a   1.000
_cell.length_b   1.000
_cell.length_c   1.000
_cell.angle_alpha   90.00
_cell.angle_beta   90.00
_cell.angle_gamma   90.00
#
_symmetry.space_group_name_H-M   'P 1'
#
loop_
_entity.id
_entity.type
_entity.pdbx_description
1 polymer ?
#
loop_
_entity_poly.entity_id
_entity_poly.type
_entity_poly.pdbx_seq_one_letter_code
_entity_poly.pdbx_strand_id
1 'polypeptide(L)'
;MTDSEISYKEFFYALWGSYSSTKPLYYEIFILSNGKPEVHFFDSIDGAIAWLDNNLKDYQNSDVYYGVLPRIRKKKKGRGSEKDIESGIWLWVDLDFKREFTKGEFERFLREAKRTDVDVNKEYWYEEHKDFGLIGFYKSGNNYIVISRPQLSKVLEKIEQKLNIEPSIVVDSGNGYHLYFKLEYEIDSKRLKKLERALVKVLGADEKSTDLARVLRLPGSINQRTKRKVKIILYDLDKTIDPNELERKLGTEEKVKEPVNEKVKEESNELRNLEEDEILKIVDIIAPIYKEGQRHHVIMFLSGWLFKAHISYESAKKLIELLCNKFNDEECEDRLYTLDRTYGLKGNQPPEEKLKTSSGLFELFMNTLSEEEALKRLRQLEDILNSASPFKKDPIFALLNITKRKYVIALPNKRIIVTAMIDETDKVNYEDIVVEAYPSKVVVYQDPLDPTKVSFETIWESKVRPMPIRLPPLQIDEIVSQLNNAGLIIKNRLAKDIINAILNAYVRKGKAETKADVDAKGFFLLNSELRANRVQVSMPKDEDVKKALEVINKLRGYYDESKLAFVLTWGLASPFNFAVKQKLGNRASDVFPYLILYGESNTGKSTLSLIACIISGAEKIANETCTEVNATNVDTKAKLGMFLNDSAFMKPIKEAWGLFKDIDMVEMLKDVVDNIQARARIEEKSNVRVFLALRPILITMNRIAGVKFPEDSGFRRRYKIIPFTLADREKVMKGLEEFNKTVYPELRELGYIGQLFAYELLNNKDLQKQFFEKPIETAKAFLKSLLEKFGFESGWLDNDPEFEEGESEVDVEALRIFFINKINDTYQKYIGKLIFTAEERERYVYTSNINFMAKLDAIIDGGLLPWLLKKNGKYVITTGIKNDEDFRRIIGEINLKDLAELLNKAGVNVEYKDTKIGTRTQKVILIDPKSFEDFLNPNLEAISS
;
A
#
# COMPACT_ATOMS: atom_id res chain seq x y z
N MET A 1 -14.33 -24.21 13.03
CA MET A 1 -13.03 -24.26 13.73
C MET A 1 -13.17 -25.29 14.85
N THR A 2 -12.25 -26.24 14.93
CA THR A 2 -12.19 -27.26 15.99
C THR A 2 -11.91 -26.61 17.34
N ASP A 3 -12.66 -26.99 18.38
CA ASP A 3 -12.60 -26.51 19.77
C ASP A 3 -11.28 -26.85 20.50
N SER A 4 -10.14 -26.35 20.02
CA SER A 4 -8.93 -26.28 20.84
C SER A 4 -8.99 -25.00 21.68
N GLU A 5 -9.27 -25.12 22.99
CA GLU A 5 -9.23 -24.00 23.94
C GLU A 5 -7.81 -23.39 23.90
N ILE A 6 -7.71 -22.15 23.40
CA ILE A 6 -6.42 -21.46 23.24
C ILE A 6 -5.78 -21.28 24.61
N SER A 7 -4.53 -21.72 24.72
CA SER A 7 -3.77 -21.68 25.96
C SER A 7 -3.22 -20.28 26.24
N TYR A 8 -2.89 -20.00 27.51
CA TYR A 8 -2.16 -18.76 27.83
C TYR A 8 -0.76 -18.72 27.18
N LYS A 9 -0.23 -19.87 26.74
CA LYS A 9 1.05 -19.97 26.03
C LYS A 9 0.96 -19.34 24.64
N GLU A 10 -0.03 -19.78 23.86
CA GLU A 10 -0.31 -19.22 22.54
C GLU A 10 -0.66 -17.74 22.64
N PHE A 11 -1.46 -17.38 23.65
CA PHE A 11 -1.78 -15.99 23.95
C PHE A 11 -0.53 -15.13 24.22
N PHE A 12 0.44 -15.64 24.97
CA PHE A 12 1.69 -14.91 25.23
C PHE A 12 2.61 -14.82 24.02
N TYR A 13 2.71 -15.86 23.18
CA TYR A 13 3.47 -15.72 21.93
C TYR A 13 2.83 -14.71 20.99
N ALA A 14 1.49 -14.67 20.91
CA ALA A 14 0.79 -13.66 20.12
C ALA A 14 1.04 -12.25 20.67
N LEU A 15 0.92 -12.09 21.99
CA LEU A 15 1.02 -10.78 22.61
C LEU A 15 2.47 -10.27 22.64
N TRP A 16 3.43 -11.10 23.05
CA TRP A 16 4.81 -10.69 23.32
C TRP A 16 5.81 -11.06 22.22
N GLY A 17 5.47 -11.97 21.30
CA GLY A 17 6.39 -12.51 20.31
C GLY A 17 6.71 -11.58 19.13
N SER A 18 5.95 -10.51 18.94
CA SER A 18 6.10 -9.57 17.81
C SER A 18 7.00 -8.37 18.11
N TYR A 19 7.64 -8.31 19.28
CA TYR A 19 8.44 -7.17 19.70
C TYR A 19 9.92 -7.34 19.37
N SER A 20 10.53 -6.28 18.82
CA SER A 20 11.98 -6.22 18.60
C SER A 20 12.52 -4.90 19.19
N SER A 21 13.57 -4.99 20.01
CA SER A 21 14.12 -3.83 20.72
C SER A 21 15.64 -3.92 20.82
N THR A 22 16.31 -2.77 20.72
CA THR A 22 17.76 -2.66 20.96
C THR A 22 18.12 -2.74 22.45
N LYS A 23 17.11 -2.58 23.33
CA LYS A 23 17.22 -2.77 24.77
C LYS A 23 16.66 -4.15 25.17
N PRO A 24 17.13 -4.74 26.28
CA PRO A 24 16.55 -5.98 26.79
C PRO A 24 15.06 -5.83 27.08
N LEU A 25 14.26 -6.81 26.64
CA LEU A 25 12.84 -6.88 26.94
C LEU A 25 12.58 -7.77 28.14
N TYR A 26 11.64 -7.35 28.97
CA TYR A 26 11.22 -8.06 30.16
C TYR A 26 9.71 -8.23 30.21
N TYR A 27 9.27 -9.44 30.51
CA TYR A 27 7.86 -9.84 30.59
C TYR A 27 7.43 -9.91 32.05
N GLU A 28 6.37 -9.19 32.39
CA GLU A 28 5.94 -8.96 33.77
C GLU A 28 4.75 -9.86 34.14
N ILE A 29 4.88 -10.64 35.21
CA ILE A 29 3.78 -11.32 35.89
C ILE A 29 3.60 -10.68 37.26
N PHE A 30 2.35 -10.35 37.58
CA PHE A 30 1.96 -9.71 38.84
C PHE A 30 0.91 -10.55 39.55
N ILE A 31 1.19 -10.91 40.81
CA ILE A 31 0.31 -11.75 41.61
C ILE A 31 -0.08 -10.99 42.87
N LEU A 32 -1.37 -11.05 43.21
CA LEU A 32 -1.89 -10.53 44.46
C LEU A 32 -2.36 -11.70 45.33
N SER A 33 -1.50 -12.10 46.28
CA SER A 33 -1.77 -13.18 47.22
C SER A 33 -2.11 -12.61 48.59
N ASN A 34 -3.34 -12.82 49.07
CA ASN A 34 -3.82 -12.29 50.36
C ASN A 34 -3.55 -10.77 50.55
N GLY A 35 -3.71 -9.99 49.48
CA GLY A 35 -3.46 -8.55 49.47
C GLY A 35 -1.98 -8.13 49.43
N LYS A 36 -1.04 -9.09 49.39
CA LYS A 36 0.39 -8.83 49.22
C LYS A 36 0.79 -8.90 47.74
N PRO A 37 1.43 -7.84 47.20
CA PRO A 37 1.87 -7.80 45.80
C PRO A 37 3.19 -8.57 45.59
N GLU A 38 3.19 -9.47 44.62
CA GLU A 38 4.38 -10.19 44.13
C GLU A 38 4.57 -9.89 42.63
N VAL A 39 5.79 -9.55 42.22
CA VAL A 39 6.11 -9.13 40.84
C VAL A 39 7.30 -9.94 40.34
N HIS A 40 7.14 -10.58 39.18
CA HIS A 40 8.17 -11.37 38.53
C HIS A 40 8.47 -10.82 37.14
N PHE A 41 9.76 -10.64 36.82
CA PHE A 41 10.24 -10.17 35.52
C PHE A 41 11.11 -11.24 34.85
N PHE A 42 10.67 -11.69 33.67
CA PHE A 42 11.35 -12.69 32.86
C PHE A 42 12.02 -12.01 31.66
N ASP A 43 13.19 -12.46 31.25
CA ASP A 43 13.92 -11.98 30.06
C ASP A 43 13.54 -12.71 28.77
N SER A 44 12.69 -13.74 28.87
CA SER A 44 12.18 -14.52 27.75
C SER A 44 10.72 -14.92 27.99
N ILE A 45 9.97 -15.07 26.89
CA ILE A 45 8.57 -15.54 26.91
C ILE A 45 8.54 -16.97 27.45
N ASP A 46 9.44 -17.83 26.97
CA ASP A 46 9.59 -19.21 27.41
C ASP A 46 9.87 -19.30 28.91
N GLY A 47 10.71 -18.40 29.45
CA GLY A 47 10.98 -18.33 30.88
C GLY A 47 9.74 -17.98 31.71
N ALA A 48 8.91 -17.04 31.23
CA ALA A 48 7.65 -16.69 31.88
C ALA A 48 6.65 -17.85 31.84
N ILE A 49 6.52 -18.51 30.68
CA ILE A 49 5.64 -19.68 30.49
C ILE A 49 6.08 -20.83 31.38
N ALA A 50 7.36 -21.20 31.37
CA ALA A 50 7.89 -22.27 32.20
C ALA A 50 7.69 -21.99 33.70
N TRP A 51 7.83 -20.74 34.12
CA TRP A 51 7.55 -20.36 35.49
C TRP A 51 6.06 -20.51 35.83
N LEU A 52 5.16 -20.04 34.97
CA LEU A 52 3.71 -20.21 35.18
C LEU A 52 3.28 -21.68 35.18
N ASP A 53 3.77 -22.51 34.26
CA ASP A 53 3.47 -23.94 34.20
C ASP A 53 3.75 -24.65 35.54
N ASN A 54 4.83 -24.23 36.21
CA ASN A 54 5.26 -24.82 37.48
C ASN A 54 4.54 -24.23 38.70
N ASN A 55 4.15 -22.95 38.66
CA ASN A 55 3.70 -22.24 39.86
C ASN A 55 2.21 -21.83 39.84
N LEU A 56 1.54 -21.79 38.68
CA LEU A 56 0.17 -21.27 38.58
C LEU A 56 -0.83 -22.05 39.44
N LYS A 57 -0.60 -23.35 39.64
CA LYS A 57 -1.43 -24.20 40.51
C LYS A 57 -1.38 -23.75 41.98
N ASP A 58 -0.26 -23.22 42.44
CA ASP A 58 -0.08 -22.76 43.81
C ASP A 58 -0.78 -21.40 44.05
N TYR A 59 -1.11 -20.69 42.97
CA TYR A 59 -1.78 -19.39 42.99
C TYR A 59 -3.29 -19.45 42.68
N GLN A 60 -3.93 -20.62 42.80
CA GLN A 60 -5.38 -20.77 42.55
C GLN A 60 -6.27 -19.89 43.44
N ASN A 61 -5.78 -19.48 44.61
CA ASN A 61 -6.47 -18.58 45.54
C ASN A 61 -5.99 -17.12 45.45
N SER A 62 -5.17 -16.80 44.45
CA SER A 62 -4.61 -15.46 44.22
C SER A 62 -5.17 -14.87 42.93
N ASP A 63 -5.19 -13.54 42.83
CA ASP A 63 -5.43 -12.89 41.53
C ASP A 63 -4.12 -12.81 40.76
N VAL A 64 -4.10 -13.38 39.54
CA VAL A 64 -2.91 -13.44 38.68
C VAL A 64 -3.10 -12.52 37.48
N TYR A 65 -2.13 -11.65 37.27
CA TYR A 65 -2.10 -10.66 36.21
C TYR A 65 -0.79 -10.72 35.43
N TYR A 66 -0.79 -10.13 34.25
CA TYR A 66 0.39 -9.99 33.40
C TYR A 66 0.45 -8.58 32.80
N GLY A 67 1.65 -8.08 32.53
CA GLY A 67 1.85 -6.81 31.84
C GLY A 67 1.55 -6.96 30.35
N VAL A 68 0.65 -6.12 29.82
CA VAL A 68 0.24 -6.23 28.41
C VAL A 68 1.43 -6.00 27.47
N LEU A 69 2.18 -4.93 27.70
CA LEU A 69 3.36 -4.57 26.91
C LEU A 69 4.67 -5.01 27.60
N PRO A 70 5.72 -5.41 26.85
CA PRO A 70 7.04 -5.68 27.42
C PRO A 70 7.68 -4.44 28.09
N ARG A 71 8.59 -4.67 29.03
CA ARG A 71 9.37 -3.61 29.71
C ARG A 71 10.82 -3.57 29.23
N ILE A 72 11.43 -2.39 29.11
CA ILE A 72 12.84 -2.24 28.71
C ILE A 72 13.84 -2.35 29.87
N ARG A 73 13.36 -2.47 31.11
CA ARG A 73 14.19 -2.68 32.30
C ARG A 73 13.41 -3.38 33.41
N LYS A 74 14.09 -4.20 34.23
CA LYS A 74 13.55 -4.73 35.48
C LYS A 74 13.57 -3.66 36.57
N LYS A 75 12.50 -3.52 37.35
CA LYS A 75 12.53 -2.72 38.59
C LYS A 75 13.05 -3.54 39.76
N LYS A 76 13.79 -2.88 40.66
CA LYS A 76 14.29 -3.49 41.91
C LYS A 76 13.17 -3.80 42.91
N LYS A 77 12.09 -2.99 42.93
CA LYS A 77 10.89 -3.19 43.74
C LYS A 77 9.66 -2.65 43.01
N GLY A 78 8.55 -3.36 43.12
CA GLY A 78 7.27 -2.98 42.55
C GLY A 78 7.13 -3.22 41.04
N ARG A 79 5.96 -2.89 40.52
CA ARG A 79 5.56 -3.09 39.12
C ARG A 79 6.29 -2.16 38.14
N GLY A 80 6.32 -2.59 36.88
CA GLY A 80 6.70 -1.74 35.76
C GLY A 80 5.84 -0.47 35.71
N SER A 81 6.40 0.60 35.17
CA SER A 81 5.73 1.87 34.94
C SER A 81 5.76 2.22 33.45
N GLU A 82 4.94 3.18 33.02
CA GLU A 82 4.90 3.60 31.61
C GLU A 82 6.27 4.01 31.05
N LYS A 83 7.15 4.57 31.91
CA LYS A 83 8.54 4.93 31.54
C LYS A 83 9.41 3.73 31.18
N ASP A 84 8.96 2.54 31.52
CA ASP A 84 9.62 1.28 31.24
C ASP A 84 9.12 0.67 29.92
N ILE A 85 8.34 1.40 29.12
CA ILE A 85 7.78 0.96 27.83
C ILE A 85 8.28 1.89 26.74
N GLU A 86 8.88 1.31 25.71
CA GLU A 86 9.45 2.05 24.58
C GLU A 86 8.44 2.18 23.43
N SER A 87 7.73 1.10 23.13
CA SER A 87 6.86 0.98 21.96
C SER A 87 5.82 -0.13 22.14
N GLY A 88 4.83 -0.20 21.24
CA GLY A 88 3.70 -1.13 21.31
C GLY A 88 3.12 -1.48 19.94
N ILE A 89 2.77 -2.75 19.73
CA ILE A 89 1.96 -3.23 18.59
C ILE A 89 0.53 -3.60 19.01
N TRP A 90 0.22 -3.58 20.29
CA TRP A 90 -1.09 -3.94 20.83
C TRP A 90 -1.72 -2.76 21.57
N LEU A 91 -2.98 -2.48 21.25
CA LEU A 91 -3.89 -1.67 22.08
C LEU A 91 -4.83 -2.60 22.85
N TRP A 92 -5.33 -2.16 24.00
CA TRP A 92 -6.28 -2.95 24.79
C TRP A 92 -7.40 -2.11 25.38
N VAL A 93 -8.48 -2.78 25.79
CA VAL A 93 -9.59 -2.11 26.48
C VAL A 93 -10.11 -3.03 27.56
N ASP A 94 -10.15 -2.53 28.79
CA ASP A 94 -10.67 -3.23 29.98
C ASP A 94 -12.12 -2.78 30.24
N LEU A 95 -13.08 -3.51 29.68
CA LEU A 95 -14.50 -3.20 29.81
C LEU A 95 -15.09 -3.81 31.09
N ASP A 96 -15.19 -2.97 32.12
CA ASP A 96 -15.83 -3.30 33.40
C ASP A 96 -17.30 -2.82 33.43
N PHE A 97 -18.23 -3.75 33.64
CA PHE A 97 -19.67 -3.46 33.70
C PHE A 97 -20.20 -3.46 35.14
N LYS A 98 -19.51 -2.74 36.03
CA LYS A 98 -19.78 -2.79 37.47
C LYS A 98 -20.35 -1.48 38.02
N ARG A 99 -21.23 -1.57 39.02
CA ARG A 99 -21.79 -0.44 39.78
C ARG A 99 -21.77 -0.75 41.26
N GLU A 100 -21.45 0.25 42.08
CA GLU A 100 -21.39 0.13 43.54
C GLU A 100 -22.70 0.57 44.17
N PHE A 101 -23.16 -0.20 45.16
CA PHE A 101 -24.39 0.03 45.91
C PHE A 101 -24.12 -0.15 47.40
N THR A 102 -24.70 0.70 48.23
CA THR A 102 -24.84 0.39 49.67
C THR A 102 -25.83 -0.77 49.85
N LYS A 103 -25.82 -1.42 51.01
CA LYS A 103 -26.74 -2.54 51.30
C LYS A 103 -28.22 -2.19 51.04
N GLY A 104 -28.68 -1.04 51.53
CA GLY A 104 -30.07 -0.61 51.36
C GLY A 104 -30.43 -0.30 49.90
N GLU A 105 -29.52 0.31 49.14
CA GLU A 105 -29.72 0.56 47.71
C GLU A 105 -29.72 -0.73 46.90
N PHE A 106 -28.87 -1.69 47.25
CA PHE A 106 -28.83 -2.99 46.58
C PHE A 106 -30.11 -3.79 46.80
N GLU A 107 -30.61 -3.85 48.04
CA GLU A 107 -31.90 -4.48 48.36
C GLU A 107 -33.07 -3.79 47.62
N ARG A 108 -33.02 -2.45 47.49
CA ARG A 108 -33.99 -1.71 46.67
C ARG A 108 -33.87 -2.07 45.18
N PHE A 109 -32.66 -2.11 44.64
CA PHE A 109 -32.40 -2.47 43.25
C PHE A 109 -32.92 -3.88 42.91
N LEU A 110 -32.70 -4.86 43.80
CA LEU A 110 -33.22 -6.22 43.62
C LEU A 110 -34.76 -6.27 43.65
N ARG A 111 -35.41 -5.48 44.53
CA ARG A 111 -36.88 -5.36 44.55
C ARG A 111 -37.43 -4.76 43.26
N GLU A 112 -36.83 -3.67 42.79
CA GLU A 112 -37.23 -3.01 41.53
C GLU A 112 -37.02 -3.93 40.31
N ALA A 113 -35.94 -4.71 40.31
CA ALA A 113 -35.66 -5.72 39.29
C ALA A 113 -36.49 -7.02 39.44
N LYS A 114 -37.35 -7.12 40.47
CA LYS A 114 -38.17 -8.30 40.80
C LYS A 114 -37.35 -9.59 40.98
N ARG A 115 -36.12 -9.48 41.51
CA ARG A 115 -35.20 -10.60 41.77
C ARG A 115 -35.27 -11.02 43.24
N THR A 116 -36.20 -11.94 43.56
CA THR A 116 -36.35 -12.52 44.91
C THR A 116 -35.50 -13.78 45.12
N ASP A 117 -34.88 -14.28 44.06
CA ASP A 117 -34.03 -15.48 44.02
C ASP A 117 -32.58 -15.24 44.49
N VAL A 118 -32.20 -13.97 44.66
CA VAL A 118 -30.83 -13.56 44.97
C VAL A 118 -30.62 -13.46 46.48
N ASP A 119 -29.76 -14.31 47.04
CA ASP A 119 -29.36 -14.25 48.45
C ASP A 119 -28.26 -13.20 48.69
N VAL A 120 -28.65 -12.06 49.24
CA VAL A 120 -27.77 -10.92 49.55
C VAL A 120 -26.69 -11.23 50.59
N ASN A 121 -26.82 -12.33 51.35
CA ASN A 121 -25.83 -12.67 52.37
C ASN A 121 -24.59 -13.37 51.78
N LYS A 122 -24.66 -13.87 50.55
CA LYS A 122 -23.49 -14.48 49.89
C LYS A 122 -22.38 -13.47 49.63
N GLU A 123 -21.14 -13.93 49.66
CA GLU A 123 -19.97 -13.12 49.30
C GLU A 123 -20.00 -12.68 47.84
N TYR A 124 -20.53 -13.53 46.96
CA TYR A 124 -20.79 -13.24 45.56
C TYR A 124 -21.90 -14.14 45.03
N TRP A 125 -22.50 -13.73 43.91
CA TRP A 125 -23.48 -14.49 43.16
C TRP A 125 -23.46 -14.03 41.71
N TYR A 126 -23.71 -14.93 40.76
CA TYR A 126 -23.85 -14.55 39.36
C TYR A 126 -24.70 -15.56 38.58
N GLU A 127 -25.19 -15.11 37.43
CA GLU A 127 -25.92 -15.86 36.43
C GLU A 127 -25.30 -15.54 35.06
N GLU A 128 -24.83 -16.58 34.36
CA GLU A 128 -24.34 -16.46 32.99
C GLU A 128 -25.51 -16.55 32.01
N HIS A 129 -25.53 -15.62 31.05
CA HIS A 129 -26.48 -15.60 29.96
C HIS A 129 -25.82 -16.03 28.65
N LYS A 130 -26.64 -16.25 27.61
CA LYS A 130 -26.16 -16.55 26.26
C LYS A 130 -25.16 -15.51 25.78
N ASP A 131 -24.24 -15.96 24.92
CA ASP A 131 -23.23 -15.09 24.29
C ASP A 131 -22.40 -14.31 25.33
N PHE A 132 -21.94 -15.03 26.35
CA PHE A 132 -21.06 -14.54 27.41
C PHE A 132 -21.61 -13.40 28.26
N GLY A 133 -22.91 -13.07 28.20
CA GLY A 133 -23.52 -12.09 29.10
C GLY A 133 -23.46 -12.54 30.57
N LEU A 134 -23.42 -11.60 31.52
CA LEU A 134 -23.31 -11.91 32.94
C LEU A 134 -24.07 -10.89 33.79
N ILE A 135 -24.93 -11.36 34.69
CA ILE A 135 -25.47 -10.54 35.77
C ILE A 135 -24.98 -11.13 37.09
N GLY A 136 -24.52 -10.30 38.01
CA GLY A 136 -24.06 -10.81 39.30
C GLY A 136 -23.73 -9.71 40.30
N PHE A 137 -23.22 -10.10 41.46
CA PHE A 137 -22.63 -9.18 42.42
C PHE A 137 -21.51 -9.84 43.23
N TYR A 138 -20.68 -9.03 43.86
CA TYR A 138 -19.78 -9.46 44.94
C TYR A 138 -19.66 -8.36 46.01
N LYS A 139 -19.34 -8.75 47.24
CA LYS A 139 -19.15 -7.82 48.36
C LYS A 139 -17.78 -7.16 48.29
N SER A 140 -17.73 -5.86 48.60
CA SER A 140 -16.48 -5.10 48.74
C SER A 140 -16.60 -4.19 49.97
N GLY A 141 -16.03 -4.64 51.09
CA GLY A 141 -16.24 -3.98 52.38
C GLY A 141 -17.72 -4.02 52.78
N ASN A 142 -18.30 -2.85 53.06
CA ASN A 142 -19.71 -2.70 53.42
C ASN A 142 -20.65 -2.52 52.20
N ASN A 143 -20.11 -2.52 50.98
CA ASN A 143 -20.84 -2.24 49.75
C ASN A 143 -20.96 -3.49 48.86
N TYR A 144 -21.91 -3.44 47.93
CA TYR A 144 -22.17 -4.46 46.92
C TYR A 144 -21.76 -3.94 45.56
N ILE A 145 -20.92 -4.68 44.85
CA ILE A 145 -20.55 -4.38 43.47
C ILE A 145 -21.38 -5.25 42.54
N VAL A 146 -22.36 -4.64 41.88
CA VAL A 146 -23.25 -5.30 40.91
C VAL A 146 -22.59 -5.29 39.54
N ILE A 147 -22.58 -6.44 38.88
CA ILE A 147 -22.05 -6.67 37.53
C ILE A 147 -23.23 -6.84 36.58
N SER A 148 -23.22 -6.12 35.46
CA SER A 148 -24.24 -6.20 34.41
C SER A 148 -23.57 -6.20 33.04
N ARG A 149 -22.85 -7.28 32.74
CA ARG A 149 -22.12 -7.47 31.49
C ARG A 149 -23.09 -7.83 30.36
N PRO A 150 -23.16 -7.03 29.29
CA PRO A 150 -23.99 -7.33 28.11
C PRO A 150 -23.43 -8.53 27.33
N GLN A 151 -24.21 -9.03 26.38
CA GLN A 151 -23.78 -10.04 25.42
C GLN A 151 -22.59 -9.54 24.58
N LEU A 152 -21.66 -10.42 24.23
CA LEU A 152 -20.46 -10.06 23.49
C LEU A 152 -20.78 -9.48 22.10
N SER A 153 -21.70 -10.08 21.36
CA SER A 153 -22.21 -9.58 20.07
C SER A 153 -22.61 -8.11 20.14
N LYS A 154 -23.36 -7.70 21.16
CA LYS A 154 -23.77 -6.30 21.36
C LYS A 154 -22.59 -5.36 21.62
N VAL A 155 -21.52 -5.86 22.26
CA VAL A 155 -20.30 -5.08 22.46
C VAL A 155 -19.55 -4.93 21.14
N LEU A 156 -19.41 -6.02 20.36
CA LEU A 156 -18.74 -6.02 19.06
C LEU A 156 -19.48 -5.14 18.04
N GLU A 157 -20.79 -5.26 17.91
CA GLU A 157 -21.63 -4.42 17.05
C GLU A 157 -21.46 -2.93 17.38
N LYS A 158 -21.36 -2.58 18.67
CA LYS A 158 -21.15 -1.19 19.10
C LYS A 158 -19.77 -0.67 18.70
N ILE A 159 -18.74 -1.52 18.70
CA ILE A 159 -17.39 -1.16 18.26
C ILE A 159 -17.38 -0.96 16.75
N GLU A 160 -17.95 -1.90 16.00
CA GLU A 160 -18.06 -1.86 14.55
C GLU A 160 -18.83 -0.62 14.07
N GLN A 161 -19.98 -0.31 14.70
CA GLN A 161 -20.77 0.88 14.36
C GLN A 161 -20.03 2.20 14.64
N LYS A 162 -19.21 2.26 15.69
CA LYS A 162 -18.53 3.49 16.09
C LYS A 162 -17.21 3.72 15.35
N LEU A 163 -16.48 2.66 15.07
CA LEU A 163 -15.09 2.73 14.63
C LEU A 163 -14.81 1.91 13.37
N ASN A 164 -15.74 1.04 12.95
CA ASN A 164 -15.55 0.11 11.85
C ASN A 164 -14.22 -0.66 11.99
N ILE A 165 -14.00 -1.24 13.18
CA ILE A 165 -12.85 -2.08 13.54
C ILE A 165 -13.36 -3.25 14.39
N GLU A 166 -12.57 -4.33 14.43
CA GLU A 166 -12.84 -5.49 15.26
C GLU A 166 -11.63 -5.84 16.14
N PRO A 167 -11.82 -6.38 17.35
CA PRO A 167 -10.73 -6.87 18.17
C PRO A 167 -10.15 -8.16 17.60
N SER A 168 -8.82 -8.26 17.63
CA SER A 168 -8.07 -9.47 17.25
C SER A 168 -8.16 -10.55 18.33
N ILE A 169 -8.26 -10.17 19.61
CA ILE A 169 -8.45 -11.10 20.73
C ILE A 169 -9.49 -10.55 21.70
N VAL A 170 -10.36 -11.42 22.21
CA VAL A 170 -11.30 -11.10 23.30
C VAL A 170 -11.14 -12.08 24.44
N VAL A 171 -11.07 -11.58 25.68
CA VAL A 171 -10.94 -12.39 26.90
C VAL A 171 -12.09 -12.10 27.86
N ASP A 172 -12.76 -13.16 28.34
CA ASP A 172 -13.63 -13.12 29.51
C ASP A 172 -12.76 -12.93 30.76
N SER A 173 -12.78 -11.73 31.36
CA SER A 173 -11.98 -11.40 32.55
C SER A 173 -12.55 -11.95 33.87
N GLY A 174 -13.61 -12.76 33.79
CA GLY A 174 -14.42 -13.21 34.91
C GLY A 174 -15.55 -12.25 35.27
N ASN A 175 -15.44 -10.94 35.03
CA ASN A 175 -16.54 -9.98 35.32
C ASN A 175 -16.83 -9.01 34.16
N GLY A 176 -15.92 -8.91 33.19
CA GLY A 176 -15.97 -7.97 32.08
C GLY A 176 -15.35 -8.59 30.83
N TYR A 177 -14.93 -7.75 29.88
CA TYR A 177 -14.17 -8.17 28.70
C TYR A 177 -12.85 -7.43 28.63
N HIS A 178 -11.77 -8.14 28.34
CA HIS A 178 -10.57 -7.50 27.79
C HIS A 178 -10.61 -7.64 26.27
N LEU A 179 -10.46 -6.52 25.58
CA LEU A 179 -10.36 -6.48 24.12
C LEU A 179 -8.93 -6.15 23.75
N TYR A 180 -8.37 -6.82 22.74
CA TYR A 180 -7.05 -6.53 22.21
C TYR A 180 -7.15 -6.25 20.71
N PHE A 181 -6.46 -5.21 20.29
CA PHE A 181 -6.43 -4.74 18.91
C PHE A 181 -4.98 -4.75 18.44
N LYS A 182 -4.67 -5.63 17.49
CA LYS A 182 -3.33 -5.76 16.90
C LYS A 182 -3.13 -4.68 15.85
N LEU A 183 -2.06 -3.94 15.97
CA LEU A 183 -1.64 -2.97 14.95
C LEU A 183 -0.84 -3.68 13.85
N GLU A 184 -0.91 -3.16 12.63
CA GLU A 184 -0.11 -3.68 11.49
C GLU A 184 1.40 -3.57 11.72
N TYR A 185 1.81 -2.54 12.48
CA TYR A 185 3.21 -2.29 12.84
C TYR A 185 3.33 -1.63 14.21
N GLU A 186 4.50 -1.75 14.81
CA GLU A 186 4.82 -1.19 16.13
C GLU A 186 4.93 0.34 16.10
N ILE A 187 4.38 1.01 17.10
CA ILE A 187 4.42 2.46 17.27
C ILE A 187 5.06 2.85 18.60
N ASP A 188 5.63 4.07 18.69
CA ASP A 188 6.27 4.53 19.92
C ASP A 188 5.28 4.75 21.07
N SER A 189 5.77 4.68 22.31
CA SER A 189 4.92 4.74 23.51
C SER A 189 4.13 6.04 23.66
N LYS A 190 4.53 7.17 23.07
CA LYS A 190 3.72 8.40 23.13
C LYS A 190 2.49 8.27 22.24
N ARG A 191 2.71 7.87 20.98
CA ARG A 191 1.65 7.65 19.99
C ARG A 191 0.68 6.57 20.45
N LEU A 192 1.21 5.45 20.94
CA LEU A 192 0.42 4.35 21.49
C LEU A 192 -0.47 4.82 22.65
N LYS A 193 0.08 5.59 23.60
CA LYS A 193 -0.68 6.11 24.74
C LYS A 193 -1.84 7.00 24.32
N LYS A 194 -1.66 7.77 23.25
CA LYS A 194 -2.72 8.63 22.73
C LYS A 194 -3.85 7.82 22.11
N LEU A 195 -3.50 6.86 21.26
CA LEU A 195 -4.45 5.94 20.64
C LEU A 195 -5.23 5.16 21.69
N GLU A 196 -4.54 4.58 22.66
CA GLU A 196 -5.11 3.85 23.79
C GLU A 196 -6.13 4.72 24.55
N ARG A 197 -5.76 5.97 24.86
CA ARG A 197 -6.64 6.91 25.56
C ARG A 197 -7.94 7.20 24.83
N ALA A 198 -7.88 7.43 23.52
CA ALA A 198 -9.10 7.72 22.79
C ALA A 198 -9.92 6.48 22.49
N LEU A 199 -9.29 5.33 22.25
CA LEU A 199 -9.99 4.08 22.09
C LEU A 199 -10.82 3.77 23.35
N VAL A 200 -10.21 3.88 24.53
CA VAL A 200 -10.89 3.75 25.84
C VAL A 200 -12.03 4.77 25.97
N LYS A 201 -11.79 6.03 25.60
CA LYS A 201 -12.80 7.10 25.67
C LYS A 201 -14.01 6.84 24.76
N VAL A 202 -13.79 6.45 23.50
CA VAL A 202 -14.87 6.19 22.53
C VAL A 202 -15.72 4.98 22.93
N LEU A 203 -15.07 3.97 23.50
CA LEU A 203 -15.74 2.75 23.94
C LEU A 203 -16.40 2.88 25.33
N GLY A 204 -16.12 3.96 26.06
CA GLY A 204 -16.74 4.28 27.34
C GLY A 204 -16.17 3.45 28.50
N ALA A 205 -14.91 3.06 28.41
CA ALA A 205 -14.16 2.39 29.47
C ALA A 205 -13.59 3.42 30.48
N ASP A 206 -13.18 2.96 31.66
CA ASP A 206 -12.60 3.81 32.72
C ASP A 206 -11.28 4.45 32.24
N GLU A 207 -11.19 5.78 32.18
CA GLU A 207 -9.97 6.50 31.74
C GLU A 207 -8.72 6.13 32.57
N LYS A 208 -8.88 5.59 33.79
CA LYS A 208 -7.77 5.07 34.59
C LYS A 208 -7.16 3.77 34.03
N SER A 209 -7.74 3.16 33.01
CA SER A 209 -7.23 1.95 32.35
C SER A 209 -6.18 2.22 31.27
N THR A 210 -5.90 3.48 30.92
CA THR A 210 -4.99 3.86 29.82
C THR A 210 -3.51 3.95 30.22
N ASP A 211 -3.15 3.41 31.39
CA ASP A 211 -1.76 3.32 31.84
C ASP A 211 -1.04 2.30 30.97
N LEU A 212 -0.03 2.68 30.19
CA LEU A 212 0.66 1.73 29.31
C LEU A 212 1.27 0.54 30.07
N ALA A 213 1.59 0.71 31.36
CA ALA A 213 2.05 -0.37 32.23
C ALA A 213 0.90 -1.17 32.87
N ARG A 214 -0.29 -1.14 32.27
CA ARG A 214 -1.46 -1.90 32.71
C ARG A 214 -1.09 -3.38 32.84
N VAL A 215 -1.63 -3.98 33.89
CA VAL A 215 -1.68 -5.43 34.05
C VAL A 215 -3.12 -5.87 33.97
N LEU A 216 -3.37 -6.95 33.22
CA LEU A 216 -4.69 -7.53 33.03
C LEU A 216 -4.72 -8.96 33.55
N ARG A 217 -5.90 -9.48 33.90
CA ARG A 217 -6.01 -10.84 34.44
C ARG A 217 -5.57 -11.87 33.41
N LEU A 218 -4.77 -12.83 33.86
CA LEU A 218 -4.19 -13.88 33.01
C LEU A 218 -5.26 -14.88 32.55
N PRO A 219 -5.43 -15.16 31.25
CA PRO A 219 -6.23 -16.28 30.78
C PRO A 219 -5.82 -17.61 31.42
N GLY A 220 -6.80 -18.41 31.85
CA GLY A 220 -6.57 -19.65 32.60
C GLY A 220 -6.48 -19.48 34.12
N SER A 221 -6.38 -18.25 34.65
CA SER A 221 -6.45 -17.96 36.10
C SER A 221 -7.90 -17.84 36.60
N ILE A 222 -8.07 -17.67 37.92
CA ILE A 222 -9.37 -17.50 38.58
C ILE A 222 -9.49 -16.05 39.07
N ASN A 223 -10.58 -15.36 38.71
CA ASN A 223 -10.93 -14.07 39.27
C ASN A 223 -11.47 -14.27 40.69
N GLN A 224 -10.74 -13.82 41.71
CA GLN A 224 -11.05 -14.18 43.10
C GLN A 224 -12.33 -13.53 43.64
N ARG A 225 -12.84 -12.50 42.96
CA ARG A 225 -14.07 -11.76 43.36
C ARG A 225 -15.35 -12.55 43.10
N THR A 226 -15.38 -13.32 42.02
CA THR A 226 -16.56 -14.10 41.59
C THR A 226 -16.26 -15.58 41.36
N LYS A 227 -15.00 -15.98 41.57
CA LYS A 227 -14.47 -17.34 41.34
C LYS A 227 -14.67 -17.86 39.91
N ARG A 228 -14.86 -16.96 38.94
CA ARG A 228 -14.96 -17.31 37.51
C ARG A 228 -13.57 -17.48 36.90
N LYS A 229 -13.41 -18.51 36.05
CA LYS A 229 -12.20 -18.74 35.24
C LYS A 229 -12.09 -17.67 34.15
N VAL A 230 -10.90 -17.11 33.98
CA VAL A 230 -10.59 -16.19 32.88
C VAL A 230 -10.37 -17.00 31.60
N LYS A 231 -11.06 -16.67 30.50
CA LYS A 231 -11.05 -17.48 29.26
C LYS A 231 -10.88 -16.62 28.02
N ILE A 232 -10.18 -17.12 27.01
CA ILE A 232 -10.12 -16.50 25.69
C ILE A 232 -11.41 -16.88 24.95
N ILE A 233 -12.12 -15.89 24.40
CA ILE A 233 -13.40 -16.04 23.71
C ILE A 233 -13.22 -15.98 22.19
N LEU A 234 -12.44 -15.01 21.72
CA LEU A 234 -12.15 -14.78 20.31
C LEU A 234 -10.64 -14.65 20.14
N TYR A 235 -10.12 -15.23 19.07
CA TYR A 235 -8.72 -15.14 18.70
C TYR A 235 -8.56 -15.24 17.18
N ASP A 236 -8.17 -14.13 16.57
CA ASP A 236 -7.96 -13.99 15.14
C ASP A 236 -6.86 -12.94 14.92
N LEU A 237 -5.64 -13.40 14.59
CA LEU A 237 -4.47 -12.54 14.46
C LEU A 237 -4.32 -11.89 13.08
N ASP A 238 -5.15 -12.29 12.11
CA ASP A 238 -5.19 -11.70 10.77
C ASP A 238 -5.99 -10.37 10.79
N LYS A 239 -6.81 -10.15 11.83
CA LYS A 239 -7.45 -8.87 12.12
C LYS A 239 -6.43 -7.89 12.68
N THR A 240 -5.79 -7.16 11.79
CA THR A 240 -4.90 -6.03 12.12
C THR A 240 -5.54 -4.70 11.79
N ILE A 241 -5.05 -3.64 12.43
CA ILE A 241 -5.52 -2.27 12.22
C ILE A 241 -4.33 -1.39 11.85
N ASP A 242 -4.42 -0.64 10.75
CA ASP A 242 -3.47 0.43 10.43
C ASP A 242 -3.58 1.52 11.53
N PRO A 243 -2.51 1.79 12.30
CA PRO A 243 -2.48 2.86 13.29
C PRO A 243 -2.90 4.23 12.75
N ASN A 244 -2.54 4.57 11.51
CA ASN A 244 -2.90 5.86 10.90
C ASN A 244 -4.40 5.95 10.60
N GLU A 245 -5.00 4.85 10.14
CA GLU A 245 -6.44 4.79 9.91
C GLU A 245 -7.21 4.88 11.23
N LEU A 246 -6.73 4.20 12.28
CA LEU A 246 -7.32 4.26 13.60
C LEU A 246 -7.24 5.67 14.21
N GLU A 247 -6.14 6.39 14.00
CA GLU A 247 -5.99 7.79 14.45
C GLU A 247 -6.99 8.73 13.80
N ARG A 248 -7.22 8.57 12.48
CA ARG A 248 -8.25 9.32 11.74
C ARG A 248 -9.64 9.04 12.30
N LYS A 249 -9.97 7.77 12.51
CA LYS A 249 -11.26 7.32 13.06
C LYS A 249 -11.51 7.81 14.50
N LEU A 250 -10.47 7.84 15.34
CA LEU A 250 -10.57 8.26 16.73
C LEU A 250 -10.46 9.79 16.93
N GLY A 251 -10.19 10.55 15.87
CA GLY A 251 -9.88 11.98 15.99
C GLY A 251 -8.65 12.24 16.86
N THR A 252 -7.76 11.25 16.97
CA THR A 252 -6.50 11.32 17.74
C THR A 252 -5.31 11.61 16.87
N GLU A 253 -5.50 12.17 15.70
CA GLU A 253 -4.41 12.90 15.06
C GLU A 253 -3.81 13.84 16.10
N GLU A 254 -2.61 13.52 16.57
CA GLU A 254 -1.82 14.51 17.26
C GLU A 254 -1.36 15.40 16.14
N LYS A 255 -1.60 16.70 16.32
CA LYS A 255 -0.77 17.72 15.69
C LYS A 255 0.64 17.34 16.09
N VAL A 256 1.27 16.46 15.32
CA VAL A 256 2.67 16.25 15.44
C VAL A 256 3.18 17.63 15.07
N LYS A 257 3.74 18.35 16.05
CA LYS A 257 4.90 19.21 15.78
C LYS A 257 6.02 18.26 15.36
N GLU A 258 5.76 17.54 14.27
CA GLU A 258 6.78 16.95 13.48
C GLU A 258 7.50 18.11 12.87
N PRO A 259 8.70 17.80 12.41
CA PRO A 259 9.35 18.73 11.64
C PRO A 259 8.56 19.01 10.35
N VAL A 260 7.71 20.04 10.33
CA VAL A 260 7.02 20.59 9.13
C VAL A 260 7.74 20.13 7.84
N ASN A 261 7.08 19.30 7.07
CA ASN A 261 7.17 19.55 5.66
C ASN A 261 5.76 19.41 5.16
N GLU A 262 5.36 20.48 4.51
CA GLU A 262 4.14 20.63 3.78
C GLU A 262 3.89 19.35 2.97
N LYS A 263 2.86 18.59 3.35
CA LYS A 263 2.00 18.08 2.28
C LYS A 263 1.48 19.32 1.60
N VAL A 264 1.78 19.43 0.30
CA VAL A 264 1.14 20.32 -0.65
C VAL A 264 -0.33 20.37 -0.27
N LYS A 265 -0.71 21.47 0.37
CA LYS A 265 -2.10 21.78 0.66
C LYS A 265 -2.75 21.91 -0.70
N GLU A 266 -3.73 21.08 -0.97
CA GLU A 266 -4.88 21.58 -1.70
C GLU A 266 -5.38 22.82 -0.95
N GLU A 267 -5.42 23.95 -1.65
CA GLU A 267 -5.74 25.27 -1.13
C GLU A 267 -7.12 25.26 -0.44
N SER A 268 -7.13 25.08 0.87
CA SER A 268 -8.18 25.57 1.74
C SER A 268 -7.71 26.91 2.30
N ASN A 269 -8.27 27.99 1.76
CA ASN A 269 -8.00 29.39 2.05
C ASN A 269 -8.58 29.86 3.41
N GLU A 270 -8.53 29.03 4.47
CA GLU A 270 -9.09 29.43 5.77
C GLU A 270 -8.05 30.19 6.62
N LEU A 271 -8.33 31.45 6.91
CA LEU A 271 -7.53 32.34 7.75
C LEU A 271 -7.71 32.02 9.24
N ARG A 272 -6.62 32.06 10.02
CA ARG A 272 -6.59 31.86 11.48
C ARG A 272 -6.87 33.16 12.23
N ASN A 273 -7.83 33.15 13.15
CA ASN A 273 -7.99 34.23 14.13
C ASN A 273 -7.01 34.05 15.30
N LEU A 274 -6.46 35.14 15.83
CA LEU A 274 -5.66 35.14 17.05
C LEU A 274 -6.56 35.29 18.27
N GLU A 275 -6.30 34.51 19.33
CA GLU A 275 -6.95 34.70 20.62
C GLU A 275 -6.47 35.97 21.33
N GLU A 276 -7.25 36.52 22.26
CA GLU A 276 -6.89 37.77 22.95
C GLU A 276 -5.59 37.67 23.75
N ASP A 277 -5.32 36.51 24.34
CA ASP A 277 -4.09 36.26 25.09
C ASP A 277 -2.87 36.20 24.16
N GLU A 278 -3.04 35.67 22.94
CA GLU A 278 -2.00 35.66 21.91
C GLU A 278 -1.68 37.08 21.42
N ILE A 279 -2.70 37.90 21.19
CA ILE A 279 -2.53 39.31 20.82
C ILE A 279 -1.73 40.04 21.90
N LEU A 280 -2.11 39.90 23.18
CA LEU A 280 -1.40 40.53 24.30
C LEU A 280 0.06 40.09 24.40
N LYS A 281 0.33 38.78 24.24
CA LYS A 281 1.71 38.26 24.21
C LYS A 281 2.52 38.84 23.06
N ILE A 282 1.95 38.95 21.87
CA ILE A 282 2.65 39.58 20.72
C ILE A 282 2.96 41.05 21.02
N VAL A 283 2.02 41.80 21.60
CA VAL A 283 2.26 43.19 22.02
C VAL A 283 3.44 43.28 22.99
N ASP A 284 3.51 42.40 23.99
CA ASP A 284 4.59 42.41 24.97
C ASP A 284 5.95 41.99 24.37
N ILE A 285 5.93 41.12 23.36
CA ILE A 285 7.15 40.74 22.63
C ILE A 285 7.66 41.92 21.78
N ILE A 286 6.76 42.66 21.13
CA ILE A 286 7.09 43.78 20.24
C ILE A 286 7.41 45.07 21.01
N ALA A 287 6.85 45.24 22.21
CA ALA A 287 6.94 46.46 23.02
C ALA A 287 8.34 47.13 23.08
N PRO A 288 9.46 46.42 23.29
CA PRO A 288 10.77 47.06 23.42
C PRO A 288 11.29 47.71 22.13
N ILE A 289 10.81 47.26 20.97
CA ILE A 289 11.20 47.80 19.65
C ILE A 289 10.15 48.76 19.08
N TYR A 290 8.99 48.92 19.71
CA TYR A 290 7.95 49.85 19.25
C TYR A 290 8.24 51.30 19.70
N LYS A 291 9.30 51.90 19.15
CA LYS A 291 9.74 53.27 19.50
C LYS A 291 9.63 54.22 18.32
N GLU A 292 9.42 55.50 18.61
CA GLU A 292 9.39 56.58 17.62
C GLU A 292 10.63 56.54 16.71
N GLY A 293 10.43 56.76 15.40
CA GLY A 293 11.46 56.59 14.36
C GLY A 293 11.62 55.17 13.79
N GLN A 294 11.14 54.12 14.47
CA GLN A 294 11.21 52.73 13.96
C GLN A 294 9.85 52.00 13.86
N ARG A 295 8.77 52.59 14.40
CA ARG A 295 7.41 52.00 14.42
C ARG A 295 6.92 51.54 13.03
N HIS A 296 7.19 52.31 11.97
CA HIS A 296 6.79 51.94 10.60
C HIS A 296 7.41 50.60 10.18
N HIS A 297 8.71 50.41 10.39
CA HIS A 297 9.40 49.18 10.03
C HIS A 297 8.91 47.98 10.86
N VAL A 298 8.62 48.18 12.15
CA VAL A 298 8.03 47.14 12.99
C VAL A 298 6.69 46.69 12.42
N ILE A 299 5.80 47.62 12.09
CA ILE A 299 4.49 47.30 11.50
C ILE A 299 4.61 46.65 10.13
N MET A 300 5.51 47.13 9.27
CA MET A 300 5.75 46.55 7.95
C MET A 300 6.19 45.07 8.06
N PHE A 301 7.16 44.76 8.91
CA PHE A 301 7.64 43.39 9.08
C PHE A 301 6.62 42.49 9.81
N LEU A 302 5.96 43.01 10.84
CA LEU A 302 4.95 42.27 11.58
C LEU A 302 3.74 41.95 10.68
N SER A 303 3.26 42.90 9.88
CA SER A 303 2.14 42.70 8.94
C SER A 303 2.48 41.65 7.88
N GLY A 304 3.70 41.72 7.31
CA GLY A 304 4.16 40.72 6.34
C GLY A 304 4.23 39.30 6.93
N TRP A 305 4.66 39.17 8.18
CA TRP A 305 4.67 37.88 8.87
C TRP A 305 3.27 37.38 9.19
N LEU A 306 2.38 38.23 9.74
CA LEU A 306 0.98 37.86 10.01
C LEU A 306 0.26 37.34 8.76
N PHE A 307 0.43 38.03 7.63
CA PHE A 307 -0.13 37.60 6.35
C PHE A 307 0.39 36.23 5.91
N LYS A 308 1.72 36.01 5.99
CA LYS A 308 2.36 34.72 5.67
C LYS A 308 2.02 33.60 6.64
N ALA A 309 1.66 33.95 7.88
CA ALA A 309 1.17 33.02 8.88
C ALA A 309 -0.33 32.72 8.74
N HIS A 310 -0.98 33.21 7.67
CA HIS A 310 -2.41 33.09 7.40
C HIS A 310 -3.28 33.61 8.55
N ILE A 311 -2.87 34.68 9.23
CA ILE A 311 -3.69 35.32 10.27
C ILE A 311 -4.78 36.16 9.60
N SER A 312 -5.97 36.21 10.18
CA SER A 312 -7.07 37.02 9.65
C SER A 312 -6.75 38.52 9.74
N TYR A 313 -7.29 39.28 8.80
CA TYR A 313 -7.16 40.73 8.81
C TYR A 313 -7.72 41.34 10.10
N GLU A 314 -8.85 40.84 10.61
CA GLU A 314 -9.48 41.36 11.84
C GLU A 314 -8.55 41.21 13.05
N SER A 315 -7.90 40.06 13.18
CA SER A 315 -6.95 39.79 14.27
C SER A 315 -5.70 40.67 14.15
N ALA A 316 -5.17 40.79 12.93
CA ALA A 316 -4.00 41.63 12.65
C ALA A 316 -4.30 43.11 12.91
N LYS A 317 -5.49 43.58 12.52
CA LYS A 317 -5.97 44.94 12.79
C LYS A 317 -6.09 45.20 14.29
N LYS A 318 -6.76 44.32 15.04
CA LYS A 318 -6.92 44.43 16.50
C LYS A 318 -5.57 44.50 17.21
N LEU A 319 -4.59 43.71 16.76
CA LEU A 319 -3.22 43.73 17.29
C LEU A 319 -2.52 45.08 17.04
N ILE A 320 -2.61 45.63 15.82
CA ILE A 320 -1.99 46.92 15.47
C ILE A 320 -2.66 48.07 16.21
N GLU A 321 -3.99 48.09 16.29
CA GLU A 321 -4.74 49.09 17.08
C GLU A 321 -4.32 49.06 18.56
N LEU A 322 -4.15 47.86 19.13
CA LEU A 322 -3.70 47.72 20.51
C LEU A 322 -2.25 48.22 20.71
N LEU A 323 -1.35 48.01 19.75
CA LEU A 323 -0.01 48.58 19.76
C LEU A 323 -0.06 50.11 19.70
N CYS A 324 -0.82 50.69 18.77
CA CYS A 324 -0.95 52.14 18.67
C CYS A 324 -1.47 52.76 19.97
N ASN A 325 -2.54 52.19 20.53
CA ASN A 325 -3.20 52.68 21.73
C ASN A 325 -2.28 52.58 22.96
N LYS A 326 -1.57 51.46 23.13
CA LYS A 326 -0.65 51.25 24.27
C LYS A 326 0.54 52.22 24.26
N PHE A 327 0.98 52.66 23.08
CA PHE A 327 2.18 53.50 22.90
C PHE A 327 1.89 54.93 22.45
N ASN A 328 0.62 55.36 22.43
CA ASN A 328 0.17 56.66 21.94
C ASN A 328 0.77 57.00 20.55
N ASP A 329 0.65 56.07 19.60
CA ASP A 329 1.18 56.28 18.24
C ASP A 329 0.27 57.22 17.45
N GLU A 330 0.71 58.46 17.25
CA GLU A 330 -0.02 59.51 16.53
C GLU A 330 -0.26 59.15 15.05
N GLU A 331 0.58 58.29 14.47
CA GLU A 331 0.50 57.84 13.08
C GLU A 331 -0.28 56.53 12.91
N CYS A 332 -1.22 56.20 13.81
CA CYS A 332 -1.87 54.88 13.78
C CYS A 332 -2.61 54.59 12.45
N GLU A 333 -3.22 55.59 11.83
CA GLU A 333 -3.87 55.45 10.53
C GLU A 333 -2.89 55.00 9.43
N ASP A 334 -1.65 55.50 9.45
CA ASP A 334 -0.60 55.06 8.51
C ASP A 334 -0.13 53.63 8.77
N ARG A 335 -0.16 53.19 10.04
CA ARG A 335 0.12 51.79 10.42
C ARG A 335 -0.96 50.87 9.87
N LEU A 336 -2.23 51.24 10.02
CA LEU A 336 -3.36 50.51 9.48
C LEU A 336 -3.36 50.51 7.95
N TYR A 337 -2.99 51.61 7.31
CA TYR A 337 -2.81 51.64 5.85
C TYR A 337 -1.75 50.65 5.37
N THR A 338 -0.65 50.50 6.11
CA THR A 338 0.40 49.51 5.82
C THR A 338 -0.13 48.07 5.91
N LEU A 339 -0.96 47.78 6.93
CA LEU A 339 -1.67 46.50 7.05
C LEU A 339 -2.64 46.28 5.88
N ASP A 340 -3.52 47.25 5.60
CA ASP A 340 -4.51 47.20 4.52
C ASP A 340 -3.85 46.86 3.18
N ARG A 341 -2.72 47.52 2.89
CA ARG A 341 -1.95 47.28 1.67
C ARG A 341 -1.31 45.88 1.63
N THR A 342 -0.88 45.35 2.76
CA THR A 342 -0.30 44.00 2.85
C THR A 342 -1.34 42.91 2.57
N TYR A 343 -2.57 43.10 3.06
CA TYR A 343 -3.71 42.18 2.86
C TYR A 343 -4.48 42.43 1.56
N GLY A 344 -4.07 43.41 0.73
CA GLY A 344 -4.69 43.70 -0.55
C GLY A 344 -6.03 44.44 -0.48
N LEU A 345 -6.34 45.08 0.65
CA LEU A 345 -7.58 45.83 0.87
C LEU A 345 -7.51 47.29 0.38
N LYS A 346 -6.31 47.89 0.34
CA LYS A 346 -6.07 49.24 -0.20
C LYS A 346 -4.75 49.34 -0.96
N GLY A 347 -4.75 50.08 -2.07
CA GLY A 347 -3.58 50.23 -2.94
C GLY A 347 -3.19 48.93 -3.64
N ASN A 348 -2.03 48.92 -4.32
CA ASN A 348 -1.51 47.71 -4.94
C ASN A 348 -0.82 46.83 -3.91
N GLN A 349 -1.35 45.61 -3.72
CA GLN A 349 -0.73 44.60 -2.88
C GLN A 349 0.68 44.30 -3.39
N PRO A 350 1.71 44.30 -2.52
CA PRO A 350 3.04 43.84 -2.91
C PRO A 350 2.97 42.38 -3.36
N PRO A 351 3.62 41.99 -4.47
CA PRO A 351 3.79 40.58 -4.81
C PRO A 351 4.32 39.80 -3.61
N GLU A 352 3.85 38.58 -3.40
CA GLU A 352 4.22 37.76 -2.23
C GLU A 352 5.73 37.58 -2.07
N GLU A 353 6.47 37.58 -3.18
CA GLU A 353 7.93 37.52 -3.22
C GLU A 353 8.61 38.78 -2.68
N LYS A 354 7.97 39.95 -2.81
CA LYS A 354 8.48 41.24 -2.29
C LYS A 354 8.21 41.42 -0.80
N LEU A 355 7.34 40.61 -0.20
CA LEU A 355 7.17 40.52 1.25
C LEU A 355 8.34 39.76 1.92
N LYS A 356 9.21 39.10 1.12
CA LYS A 356 10.46 38.45 1.58
C LYS A 356 11.63 39.44 1.54
N THR A 357 11.62 40.43 2.41
CA THR A 357 12.74 41.36 2.56
C THR A 357 13.98 40.67 3.14
N SER A 358 15.17 41.22 2.87
CA SER A 358 16.44 40.69 3.42
C SER A 358 16.59 40.96 4.92
N SER A 359 15.93 42.00 5.42
CA SER A 359 15.83 42.41 6.83
C SER A 359 14.46 42.05 7.41
N GLY A 360 14.35 41.95 8.74
CA GLY A 360 13.17 41.53 9.48
C GLY A 360 13.15 42.01 10.93
N LEU A 361 12.17 41.54 11.71
CA LEU A 361 12.02 41.92 13.13
C LEU A 361 13.25 41.56 13.99
N PHE A 362 13.99 40.50 13.63
CA PHE A 362 15.20 40.12 14.37
C PHE A 362 16.28 41.19 14.33
N GLU A 363 16.47 41.87 13.19
CA GLU A 363 17.44 42.96 13.07
C GLU A 363 17.05 44.15 13.98
N LEU A 364 15.76 44.47 14.05
CA LEU A 364 15.25 45.52 14.95
C LEU A 364 15.43 45.14 16.43
N PHE A 365 15.20 43.86 16.79
CA PHE A 365 15.49 43.37 18.14
C PHE A 365 16.98 43.47 18.46
N MET A 366 17.88 43.07 17.56
CA MET A 366 19.33 43.14 17.76
C MET A 366 19.86 44.57 17.94
N ASN A 367 19.20 45.56 17.33
CA ASN A 367 19.57 46.98 17.49
C ASN A 367 19.20 47.54 18.88
N THR A 368 18.26 46.90 19.59
CA THR A 368 17.69 47.43 20.85
C THR A 368 17.97 46.54 22.06
N LEU A 369 18.13 45.23 21.86
CA LEU A 369 18.19 44.20 22.90
C LEU A 369 19.50 43.41 22.79
N SER A 370 19.84 42.65 23.83
CA SER A 370 20.91 41.66 23.75
C SER A 370 20.53 40.55 22.77
N GLU A 371 21.54 39.89 22.18
CA GLU A 371 21.33 38.79 21.23
C GLU A 371 20.48 37.65 21.83
N GLU A 372 20.72 37.32 23.10
CA GLU A 372 20.00 36.28 23.83
C GLU A 372 18.52 36.63 23.95
N GLU A 373 18.20 37.88 24.27
CA GLU A 373 16.83 38.38 24.41
C GLU A 373 16.14 38.53 23.05
N ALA A 374 16.88 38.95 22.01
CA ALA A 374 16.39 39.02 20.64
C ALA A 374 16.00 37.63 20.10
N LEU A 375 16.85 36.62 20.32
CA LEU A 375 16.59 35.22 19.93
C LEU A 375 15.40 34.63 20.69
N LYS A 376 15.30 34.92 21.99
CA LYS A 376 14.14 34.53 22.81
C LYS A 376 12.84 35.09 22.25
N ARG A 377 12.79 36.40 21.98
CA ARG A 377 11.59 37.07 21.45
C ARG A 377 11.21 36.58 20.06
N LEU A 378 12.19 36.42 19.17
CA LEU A 378 11.93 35.86 17.84
C LEU A 378 11.32 34.45 17.94
N ARG A 379 11.89 33.58 18.78
CA ARG A 379 11.36 32.23 19.00
C ARG A 379 9.94 32.26 19.57
N GLN A 380 9.67 33.11 20.54
CA GLN A 380 8.33 33.28 21.11
C GLN A 380 7.30 33.75 20.06
N LEU A 381 7.69 34.63 19.13
CA LEU A 381 6.84 34.99 18.00
C LEU A 381 6.60 33.80 17.05
N GLU A 382 7.64 33.02 16.72
CA GLU A 382 7.47 31.81 15.90
C GLU A 382 6.49 30.83 16.56
N ASP A 383 6.56 30.68 17.88
CA ASP A 383 5.70 29.78 18.66
C ASP A 383 4.23 30.25 18.68
N ILE A 384 3.96 31.55 18.85
CA ILE A 384 2.60 32.10 18.88
C ILE A 384 1.97 32.08 17.49
N LEU A 385 2.71 32.56 16.48
CA LEU A 385 2.22 32.62 15.10
C LEU A 385 2.13 31.24 14.46
N ASN A 386 2.76 30.23 15.08
CA ASN A 386 2.89 28.87 14.54
C ASN A 386 3.45 28.90 13.10
N SER A 387 4.34 29.85 12.85
CA SER A 387 4.94 30.12 11.55
C SER A 387 6.33 30.71 11.78
N ALA A 388 7.30 30.25 11.01
CA ALA A 388 8.66 30.78 11.11
C ALA A 388 8.76 32.19 10.55
N SER A 389 9.80 32.92 10.95
CA SER A 389 10.07 34.23 10.36
C SER A 389 10.24 34.11 8.84
N PRO A 390 9.50 34.87 8.01
CA PRO A 390 9.62 34.81 6.56
C PRO A 390 10.90 35.48 6.02
N PHE A 391 11.70 36.12 6.89
CA PHE A 391 12.85 36.92 6.50
C PHE A 391 14.12 36.07 6.34
N LYS A 392 14.91 36.35 5.28
CA LYS A 392 16.04 35.50 4.87
C LYS A 392 17.21 35.48 5.87
N LYS A 393 17.45 36.59 6.57
CA LYS A 393 18.56 36.73 7.52
C LYS A 393 18.19 36.34 8.96
N ASP A 394 16.94 35.97 9.22
CA ASP A 394 16.51 35.60 10.55
C ASP A 394 17.00 34.19 10.92
N PRO A 395 17.45 33.99 12.17
CA PRO A 395 17.91 32.70 12.67
C PRO A 395 16.94 31.55 12.45
N ILE A 396 17.47 30.35 12.25
CA ILE A 396 16.67 29.13 12.09
C ILE A 396 16.97 28.17 13.22
N PHE A 397 15.97 27.97 14.07
CA PHE A 397 15.98 27.03 15.17
C PHE A 397 15.54 25.63 14.73
N ALA A 398 16.28 24.60 15.17
CA ALA A 398 15.92 23.20 15.06
C ALA A 398 16.07 22.51 16.42
N LEU A 399 15.00 21.90 16.94
CA LEU A 399 15.06 21.17 18.21
C LEU A 399 15.83 19.84 18.03
N LEU A 400 16.90 19.63 18.82
CA LEU A 400 17.65 18.37 18.87
C LEU A 400 17.17 17.44 19.97
N ASN A 401 16.82 18.01 21.13
CA ASN A 401 16.43 17.21 22.28
C ASN A 401 15.37 17.95 23.10
N ILE A 402 14.17 17.37 23.15
CA ILE A 402 13.01 17.93 23.83
C ILE A 402 13.24 18.00 25.35
N THR A 403 13.76 16.93 25.97
CA THR A 403 13.91 16.86 27.43
C THR A 403 14.98 17.79 27.95
N LYS A 404 16.04 17.99 27.17
CA LYS A 404 17.13 18.91 27.49
C LYS A 404 16.89 20.34 26.99
N ARG A 405 15.82 20.60 26.23
CA ARG A 405 15.63 21.88 25.51
C ARG A 405 16.88 22.28 24.71
N LYS A 406 17.50 21.30 24.04
CA LYS A 406 18.70 21.50 23.23
C LYS A 406 18.30 21.75 21.78
N TYR A 407 18.86 22.80 21.18
CA TYR A 407 18.57 23.26 19.83
C TYR A 407 19.85 23.34 18.99
N VAL A 408 19.70 23.23 17.69
CA VAL A 408 20.63 23.82 16.71
C VAL A 408 20.07 25.16 16.28
N ILE A 409 20.94 26.14 16.12
CA ILE A 409 20.60 27.45 15.59
C ILE A 409 21.54 27.75 14.43
N ALA A 410 20.99 27.94 13.22
CA ALA A 410 21.71 28.58 12.13
C ALA A 410 21.60 30.09 12.30
N LEU A 411 22.74 30.78 12.33
CA LEU A 411 22.86 32.21 12.60
C LEU A 411 23.41 32.94 11.35
N PRO A 412 22.55 33.47 10.46
CA PRO A 412 22.98 34.11 9.21
C PRO A 412 23.91 35.31 9.42
N ASN A 413 23.65 36.13 10.44
CA ASN A 413 24.47 37.30 10.81
C ASN A 413 25.91 36.90 11.21
N LYS A 414 26.08 35.75 11.88
CA LYS A 414 27.38 35.21 12.26
C LYS A 414 27.96 34.27 11.21
N ARG A 415 27.15 33.79 10.27
CA ARG A 415 27.44 32.76 9.25
C ARG A 415 27.96 31.45 9.85
N ILE A 416 27.29 30.99 10.91
CA ILE A 416 27.65 29.77 11.64
C ILE A 416 26.42 28.96 12.00
N ILE A 417 26.62 27.68 12.32
CA ILE A 417 25.65 26.81 12.97
C ILE A 417 26.18 26.42 14.35
N VAL A 418 25.36 26.64 15.37
CA VAL A 418 25.70 26.36 16.77
C VAL A 418 24.70 25.41 17.43
N THR A 419 25.13 24.67 18.44
CA THR A 419 24.22 24.08 19.43
C THR A 419 23.96 25.06 20.55
N ALA A 420 22.74 25.04 21.10
CA ALA A 420 22.35 25.87 22.22
C ALA A 420 21.39 25.13 23.16
N MET A 421 21.41 25.48 24.45
CA MET A 421 20.44 25.07 25.46
C MET A 421 19.53 26.24 25.78
N ILE A 422 18.24 25.96 25.92
CA ILE A 422 17.26 26.96 26.34
C ILE A 422 16.83 26.65 27.78
N ASP A 423 17.09 27.57 28.69
CA ASP A 423 16.80 27.38 30.11
C ASP A 423 15.30 27.61 30.45
N GLU A 424 14.96 27.52 31.73
CA GLU A 424 13.59 27.71 32.23
C GLU A 424 13.07 29.14 32.03
N THR A 425 13.97 30.12 31.85
CA THR A 425 13.64 31.53 31.62
C THR A 425 13.55 31.89 30.13
N ASP A 426 13.55 30.87 29.27
CA ASP A 426 13.56 30.96 27.80
C ASP A 426 14.86 31.53 27.20
N LYS A 427 15.90 31.74 28.01
CA LYS A 427 17.18 32.31 27.58
C LYS A 427 17.99 31.28 26.78
N VAL A 428 18.58 31.74 25.68
CA VAL A 428 19.39 30.92 24.77
C VAL A 428 20.86 30.95 25.20
N ASN A 429 21.41 29.79 25.57
CA ASN A 429 22.81 29.62 25.98
C ASN A 429 23.55 28.76 24.95
N TYR A 430 24.54 29.33 24.26
CA TYR A 430 25.34 28.58 23.26
C TYR A 430 26.25 27.54 23.91
N GLU A 431 26.43 26.40 23.23
CA GLU A 431 27.32 25.32 23.67
C GLU A 431 28.52 25.16 22.72
N ASP A 432 28.29 24.75 21.48
CA ASP A 432 29.34 24.48 20.50
C ASP A 432 29.07 25.18 19.16
N ILE A 433 30.11 25.73 18.53
CA ILE A 433 30.11 26.01 17.10
C ILE A 433 30.39 24.70 16.36
N VAL A 434 29.47 24.28 15.49
CA VAL A 434 29.57 22.99 14.79
C VAL A 434 30.01 23.19 13.36
N VAL A 435 29.46 24.19 12.68
CA VAL A 435 29.78 24.53 11.29
C VAL A 435 30.07 26.03 11.20
N GLU A 436 31.21 26.41 10.62
CA GLU A 436 31.58 27.80 10.32
C GLU A 436 31.00 28.28 8.98
N ALA A 437 29.78 27.86 8.71
CA ALA A 437 28.98 28.29 7.58
C ALA A 437 27.50 28.14 7.92
N TYR A 438 26.63 28.80 7.16
CA TYR A 438 25.19 28.59 7.21
C TYR A 438 24.62 28.43 5.78
N PRO A 439 23.51 27.71 5.60
CA PRO A 439 22.90 27.54 4.30
C PRO A 439 22.06 28.78 3.96
N SER A 440 22.46 29.59 2.97
CA SER A 440 21.69 30.77 2.53
C SER A 440 20.60 30.44 1.52
N LYS A 441 20.67 29.27 0.87
CA LYS A 441 19.61 28.69 0.02
C LYS A 441 19.51 27.18 0.24
N VAL A 442 18.29 26.66 0.33
CA VAL A 442 18.00 25.22 0.41
C VAL A 442 16.87 24.90 -0.58
N VAL A 443 17.10 23.91 -1.45
CA VAL A 443 16.08 23.30 -2.31
C VAL A 443 16.05 21.81 -1.96
N VAL A 444 14.89 21.28 -1.60
CA VAL A 444 14.70 19.85 -1.31
C VAL A 444 14.09 19.15 -2.52
N TYR A 445 14.71 18.05 -2.93
CA TYR A 445 14.21 17.17 -3.96
C TYR A 445 13.69 15.90 -3.28
N GLN A 446 12.40 15.62 -3.49
CA GLN A 446 11.76 14.41 -3.00
C GLN A 446 11.30 13.58 -4.18
N ASP A 447 11.60 12.29 -4.17
CA ASP A 447 11.02 11.36 -5.13
C ASP A 447 9.59 11.01 -4.69
N PRO A 448 8.54 11.45 -5.42
CA PRO A 448 7.17 11.12 -5.05
C PRO A 448 6.84 9.64 -5.20
N LEU A 449 7.68 8.88 -5.92
CA LEU A 449 7.54 7.44 -6.11
C LEU A 449 8.38 6.62 -5.12
N ASP A 450 9.40 7.23 -4.53
CA ASP A 450 10.21 6.68 -3.44
C ASP A 450 10.44 7.74 -2.35
N PRO A 451 9.50 7.90 -1.39
CA PRO A 451 9.57 8.92 -0.35
C PRO A 451 10.82 8.81 0.56
N THR A 452 11.55 7.68 0.48
CA THR A 452 12.80 7.48 1.22
C THR A 452 14.00 8.18 0.58
N LYS A 453 13.90 8.54 -0.71
CA LYS A 453 14.92 9.28 -1.44
C LYS A 453 14.69 10.79 -1.32
N VAL A 454 15.48 11.41 -0.45
CA VAL A 454 15.52 12.87 -0.29
C VAL A 454 16.94 13.36 -0.57
N SER A 455 17.07 14.39 -1.41
CA SER A 455 18.33 15.09 -1.65
C SER A 455 18.15 16.60 -1.53
N PHE A 456 19.24 17.32 -1.29
CA PHE A 456 19.22 18.76 -1.06
C PHE A 456 20.23 19.46 -1.96
N GLU A 457 19.79 20.46 -2.71
CA GLU A 457 20.66 21.45 -3.35
C GLU A 457 20.81 22.64 -2.41
N THR A 458 22.05 23.02 -2.11
CA THR A 458 22.32 24.02 -1.05
C THR A 458 23.40 25.03 -1.44
N ILE A 459 23.25 26.26 -0.97
CA ILE A 459 24.28 27.30 -1.05
C ILE A 459 24.71 27.67 0.37
N TRP A 460 26.00 27.60 0.66
CA TRP A 460 26.56 27.84 1.98
C TRP A 460 27.46 29.07 2.00
N GLU A 461 27.21 29.98 2.94
CA GLU A 461 27.99 31.20 3.16
C GLU A 461 28.79 31.09 4.45
N SER A 462 30.00 31.64 4.44
CA SER A 462 30.94 31.61 5.56
C SER A 462 31.61 32.97 5.78
N LYS A 463 32.17 33.21 6.96
CA LYS A 463 33.08 34.35 7.21
C LYS A 463 34.54 34.04 6.84
N VAL A 464 34.93 32.76 6.87
CA VAL A 464 36.31 32.34 6.57
C VAL A 464 36.55 32.15 5.08
N ARG A 465 35.50 32.20 4.25
CA ARG A 465 35.59 32.10 2.79
C ARG A 465 34.91 33.29 2.09
N PRO A 466 35.52 33.86 1.04
CA PRO A 466 34.93 34.96 0.28
C PRO A 466 33.80 34.52 -0.67
N MET A 467 33.88 33.30 -1.20
CA MET A 467 32.90 32.75 -2.15
C MET A 467 31.98 31.72 -1.47
N PRO A 468 30.66 31.76 -1.70
CA PRO A 468 29.74 30.72 -1.24
C PRO A 468 30.03 29.36 -1.87
N ILE A 469 29.80 28.27 -1.12
CA ILE A 469 29.88 26.90 -1.64
C ILE A 469 28.52 26.52 -2.20
N ARG A 470 28.48 26.11 -3.47
CA ARG A 470 27.26 25.63 -4.14
C ARG A 470 27.34 24.12 -4.27
N LEU A 471 26.36 23.43 -3.71
CA LEU A 471 26.25 21.98 -3.76
C LEU A 471 25.03 21.60 -4.63
N PRO A 472 25.18 20.68 -5.59
CA PRO A 472 24.05 20.14 -6.36
C PRO A 472 23.11 19.33 -5.45
N PRO A 473 21.98 18.78 -5.96
CA PRO A 473 21.16 17.86 -5.20
C PRO A 473 21.99 16.66 -4.70
N LEU A 474 22.25 16.61 -3.40
CA LEU A 474 23.09 15.61 -2.74
C LEU A 474 22.39 15.06 -1.49
N GLN A 475 22.72 13.83 -1.08
CA GLN A 475 22.27 13.30 0.20
C GLN A 475 23.04 13.96 1.37
N ILE A 476 22.49 13.86 2.58
CA ILE A 476 23.07 14.48 3.79
C ILE A 476 24.53 14.08 4.00
N ASP A 477 24.86 12.80 3.82
CA ASP A 477 26.23 12.31 4.02
C ASP A 477 27.24 12.93 3.05
N GLU A 478 26.84 13.14 1.80
CA GLU A 478 27.66 13.79 0.78
C GLU A 478 27.83 15.28 1.08
N ILE A 479 26.78 15.98 1.52
CA ILE A 479 26.83 17.38 1.94
C ILE A 479 27.81 17.54 3.11
N VAL A 480 27.70 16.70 4.13
CA VAL A 480 28.61 16.70 5.29
C VAL A 480 30.05 16.48 4.84
N SER A 481 30.29 15.52 3.94
CA SER A 481 31.63 15.27 3.41
C SER A 481 32.20 16.47 2.66
N GLN A 482 31.41 17.14 1.80
CA GLN A 482 31.84 18.31 1.03
C GLN A 482 32.17 19.50 1.93
N LEU A 483 31.34 19.77 2.95
CA LEU A 483 31.58 20.83 3.93
C LEU A 483 32.80 20.53 4.83
N ASN A 484 33.01 19.27 5.18
CA ASN A 484 34.20 18.86 5.94
C ASN A 484 35.47 19.03 5.10
N ASN A 485 35.46 18.61 3.83
CA ASN A 485 36.57 18.80 2.90
C ASN A 485 36.86 20.28 2.64
N ALA A 486 35.84 21.14 2.74
CA ALA A 486 35.99 22.59 2.66
C ALA A 486 36.57 23.23 3.94
N GLY A 487 36.78 22.45 5.01
CA GLY A 487 37.30 22.93 6.30
C GLY A 487 36.28 23.71 7.13
N LEU A 488 34.97 23.56 6.85
CA LEU A 488 33.92 24.34 7.51
C LEU A 488 33.27 23.62 8.69
N ILE A 489 33.54 22.32 8.88
CA ILE A 489 33.00 21.54 9.99
C ILE A 489 34.02 21.52 11.14
N ILE A 490 33.62 22.05 12.30
CA ILE A 490 34.43 22.10 13.52
C ILE A 490 34.22 20.82 14.34
N LYS A 491 32.97 20.36 14.47
CA LYS A 491 32.59 19.20 15.31
C LYS A 491 32.06 18.05 14.45
N ASN A 492 32.98 17.31 13.83
CA ASN A 492 32.66 16.20 12.92
C ASN A 492 31.64 15.19 13.47
N ARG A 493 31.77 14.79 14.74
CA ARG A 493 30.87 13.81 15.38
C ARG A 493 29.41 14.28 15.47
N LEU A 494 29.16 15.58 15.48
CA LEU A 494 27.82 16.15 15.59
C LEU A 494 27.27 16.65 14.23
N ALA A 495 28.14 16.83 13.24
CA ALA A 495 27.82 17.55 12.02
C ALA A 495 26.69 16.91 11.23
N LYS A 496 26.66 15.58 11.09
CA LYS A 496 25.61 14.86 10.35
C LYS A 496 24.22 15.14 10.93
N ASP A 497 24.06 14.90 12.23
CA ASP A 497 22.77 15.08 12.92
C ASP A 497 22.33 16.56 12.89
N ILE A 498 23.29 17.48 13.04
CA ILE A 498 23.04 18.92 13.09
C ILE A 498 22.67 19.49 11.72
N ILE A 499 23.40 19.12 10.66
CA ILE A 499 23.09 19.53 9.29
C ILE A 499 21.74 18.95 8.88
N ASN A 500 21.45 17.68 9.19
CA ASN A 500 20.15 17.07 8.95
C ASN A 500 19.02 17.83 9.69
N ALA A 501 19.21 18.12 10.99
CA ALA A 501 18.23 18.86 11.77
C ALA A 501 17.96 20.27 11.23
N ILE A 502 19.00 20.97 10.75
CA ILE A 502 18.87 22.30 10.15
C ILE A 502 18.23 22.26 8.77
N LEU A 503 18.67 21.40 7.85
CA LEU A 503 18.07 21.32 6.51
C LEU A 503 16.61 20.91 6.59
N ASN A 504 16.27 19.95 7.45
CA ASN A 504 14.88 19.67 7.77
C ASN A 504 14.22 20.91 8.37
N ALA A 505 14.85 21.68 9.27
CA ALA A 505 14.27 22.95 9.74
C ALA A 505 14.03 24.02 8.68
N TYR A 506 14.75 24.04 7.56
CA TYR A 506 14.42 24.94 6.45
C TYR A 506 13.14 24.50 5.76
N VAL A 507 13.07 23.22 5.44
CA VAL A 507 11.91 22.54 4.88
C VAL A 507 10.68 22.79 5.76
N ARG A 508 10.88 22.75 7.08
CA ARG A 508 9.88 23.04 8.10
C ARG A 508 9.30 24.40 8.15
N LYS A 509 10.13 25.33 7.83
CA LYS A 509 9.81 26.70 8.10
C LYS A 509 9.30 27.35 6.82
N GLY A 510 8.96 26.54 5.80
CA GLY A 510 8.64 27.00 4.45
C GLY A 510 9.78 27.80 3.83
N LYS A 511 11.02 27.58 4.30
CA LYS A 511 12.23 28.30 3.86
C LYS A 511 13.02 27.56 2.80
N ALA A 512 12.74 26.26 2.60
CA ALA A 512 13.26 25.51 1.46
C ALA A 512 12.29 25.58 0.27
N GLU A 513 12.82 25.58 -0.94
CA GLU A 513 12.04 25.34 -2.15
C GLU A 513 11.88 23.82 -2.33
N THR A 514 10.64 23.32 -2.49
CA THR A 514 10.39 21.88 -2.67
C THR A 514 10.20 21.54 -4.14
N LYS A 515 10.93 20.53 -4.63
CA LYS A 515 10.80 19.99 -5.98
C LYS A 515 10.55 18.48 -5.93
N ALA A 516 9.61 18.01 -6.75
CA ALA A 516 9.43 16.59 -7.00
C ALA A 516 10.39 16.17 -8.13
N ASP A 517 11.23 15.16 -7.89
CA ASP A 517 12.16 14.61 -8.89
C ASP A 517 12.21 13.09 -8.78
N VAL A 518 11.94 12.40 -9.88
CA VAL A 518 11.93 10.94 -9.94
C VAL A 518 13.32 10.44 -10.31
N ASP A 519 13.84 9.44 -9.59
CA ASP A 519 15.17 8.89 -9.88
C ASP A 519 15.16 7.84 -11.02
N ALA A 520 14.44 8.14 -12.12
CA ALA A 520 14.33 7.28 -13.30
C ALA A 520 13.98 8.09 -14.55
N LYS A 521 14.37 7.57 -15.73
CA LYS A 521 14.02 8.16 -17.03
C LYS A 521 12.59 7.75 -17.42
N GLY A 522 11.80 8.71 -17.92
CA GLY A 522 10.46 8.38 -18.41
C GLY A 522 9.45 9.51 -18.29
N PHE A 523 8.19 9.10 -18.29
CA PHE A 523 7.03 9.97 -18.17
C PHE A 523 6.20 9.56 -16.96
N PHE A 524 5.91 10.53 -16.09
CA PHE A 524 5.33 10.28 -14.77
C PHE A 524 4.18 11.25 -14.51
N LEU A 525 3.15 10.79 -13.78
CA LEU A 525 2.15 11.69 -13.20
C LEU A 525 2.72 12.29 -11.91
N LEU A 526 3.08 13.57 -11.96
CA LEU A 526 3.57 14.36 -10.82
C LEU A 526 2.54 15.44 -10.53
N ASN A 527 1.98 15.47 -9.31
CA ASN A 527 0.88 16.37 -8.94
C ASN A 527 -0.30 16.31 -9.93
N SER A 528 -0.68 15.10 -10.35
CA SER A 528 -1.74 14.85 -11.35
C SER A 528 -1.46 15.38 -12.76
N GLU A 529 -0.24 15.82 -13.05
CA GLU A 529 0.20 16.25 -14.38
C GLU A 529 1.21 15.29 -14.97
N LEU A 530 1.04 14.93 -16.25
CA LEU A 530 2.05 14.17 -16.97
C LEU A 530 3.30 15.04 -17.20
N ARG A 531 4.44 14.60 -16.69
CA ARG A 531 5.72 15.28 -16.85
C ARG A 531 6.79 14.35 -17.40
N ALA A 532 7.64 14.93 -18.24
CA ALA A 532 8.85 14.28 -18.73
C ALA A 532 9.95 14.41 -17.69
N ASN A 533 10.63 13.32 -17.36
CA ASN A 533 11.70 13.30 -16.38
C ASN A 533 12.97 12.65 -16.93
N ARG A 534 14.10 13.37 -16.85
CA ARG A 534 15.42 12.96 -17.38
C ARG A 534 15.40 12.50 -18.85
N VAL A 535 14.51 13.09 -19.64
CA VAL A 535 14.35 12.85 -21.09
C VAL A 535 14.23 14.18 -21.83
N GLN A 536 14.62 14.19 -23.11
CA GLN A 536 14.60 15.40 -23.96
C GLN A 536 13.53 15.28 -25.03
N VAL A 537 12.38 15.91 -24.79
CA VAL A 537 11.26 15.94 -25.75
C VAL A 537 11.24 17.28 -26.45
N SER A 538 11.22 17.25 -27.77
CA SER A 538 11.11 18.43 -28.64
C SER A 538 10.38 18.07 -29.91
N MET A 539 9.79 19.06 -30.58
CA MET A 539 9.12 18.87 -31.86
C MET A 539 10.14 18.44 -32.93
N PRO A 540 10.01 17.24 -33.54
CA PRO A 540 10.89 16.83 -34.64
C PRO A 540 10.55 17.57 -35.93
N LYS A 541 11.46 17.54 -36.91
CA LYS A 541 11.20 18.09 -38.25
C LYS A 541 10.28 17.17 -39.03
N ASP A 542 9.38 17.75 -39.82
CA ASP A 542 8.47 17.01 -40.70
C ASP A 542 9.22 16.07 -41.67
N GLU A 543 10.41 16.44 -42.12
CA GLU A 543 11.25 15.60 -42.98
C GLU A 543 11.70 14.30 -42.30
N ASP A 544 12.07 14.37 -41.02
CA ASP A 544 12.53 13.22 -40.25
C ASP A 544 11.36 12.29 -39.89
N VAL A 545 10.20 12.88 -39.59
CA VAL A 545 8.95 12.14 -39.40
C VAL A 545 8.54 11.44 -40.69
N LYS A 546 8.62 12.12 -41.84
CA LYS A 546 8.30 11.51 -43.14
C LYS A 546 9.18 10.30 -43.45
N LYS A 547 10.50 10.39 -43.24
CA LYS A 547 11.42 9.25 -43.39
C LYS A 547 11.01 8.08 -42.50
N ALA A 548 10.63 8.34 -41.26
CA ALA A 548 10.16 7.30 -40.34
C ALA A 548 8.89 6.60 -40.88
N LEU A 549 7.94 7.33 -41.46
CA LEU A 549 6.75 6.75 -42.09
C LEU A 549 7.09 5.93 -43.35
N GLU A 550 8.07 6.36 -44.14
CA GLU A 550 8.57 5.58 -45.28
C GLU A 550 9.14 4.22 -44.81
N VAL A 551 9.85 4.19 -43.68
CA VAL A 551 10.33 2.94 -43.06
C VAL A 551 9.15 2.06 -42.62
N ILE A 552 8.11 2.63 -42.00
CA ILE A 552 6.88 1.86 -41.67
C ILE A 552 6.27 1.25 -42.92
N ASN A 553 6.17 2.00 -44.02
CA ASN A 553 5.61 1.50 -45.26
C ASN A 553 6.46 0.36 -45.86
N LYS A 554 7.79 0.44 -45.79
CA LYS A 554 8.69 -0.66 -46.17
C LYS A 554 8.46 -1.91 -45.31
N LEU A 555 8.24 -1.76 -44.00
CA LEU A 555 8.04 -2.87 -43.06
C LEU A 555 6.81 -3.74 -43.38
N ARG A 556 5.78 -3.18 -44.00
CA ARG A 556 4.55 -3.91 -44.42
C ARG A 556 4.85 -5.06 -45.39
N GLY A 557 5.91 -4.95 -46.19
CA GLY A 557 6.35 -6.01 -47.09
C GLY A 557 6.87 -7.25 -46.36
N TYR A 558 7.33 -7.11 -45.12
CA TYR A 558 8.06 -8.16 -44.40
C TYR A 558 7.26 -8.79 -43.24
N TYR A 559 6.27 -8.07 -42.70
CA TYR A 559 5.46 -8.53 -41.58
C TYR A 559 3.99 -8.66 -41.96
N ASP A 560 3.26 -9.50 -41.27
CA ASP A 560 1.79 -9.42 -41.28
C ASP A 560 1.35 -8.04 -40.78
N GLU A 561 0.42 -7.41 -41.50
CA GLU A 561 0.05 -6.02 -41.24
C GLU A 561 -0.65 -5.85 -39.88
N SER A 562 -1.47 -6.82 -39.45
CA SER A 562 -2.17 -6.77 -38.17
C SER A 562 -1.18 -6.86 -36.99
N LYS A 563 -0.20 -7.78 -37.08
CA LYS A 563 0.85 -7.93 -36.07
C LYS A 563 1.75 -6.70 -36.02
N LEU A 564 2.11 -6.16 -37.18
CA LEU A 564 2.91 -4.93 -37.28
C LEU A 564 2.15 -3.74 -36.66
N ALA A 565 0.87 -3.57 -37.00
CA ALA A 565 0.04 -2.48 -36.49
C ALA A 565 -0.04 -2.48 -34.96
N PHE A 566 -0.33 -3.64 -34.38
CA PHE A 566 -0.47 -3.77 -32.93
C PHE A 566 0.86 -3.53 -32.21
N VAL A 567 1.97 -4.08 -32.71
CA VAL A 567 3.28 -3.92 -32.06
C VAL A 567 3.80 -2.48 -32.17
N LEU A 568 3.58 -1.79 -33.29
CA LEU A 568 3.95 -0.37 -33.44
C LEU A 568 3.17 0.52 -32.48
N THR A 569 1.85 0.33 -32.41
CA THR A 569 0.97 1.15 -31.54
C THR A 569 1.20 0.88 -30.06
N TRP A 570 1.40 -0.39 -29.69
CA TRP A 570 1.83 -0.76 -28.34
C TRP A 570 3.19 -0.16 -27.98
N GLY A 571 4.18 -0.26 -28.88
CA GLY A 571 5.53 0.28 -28.68
C GLY A 571 5.51 1.80 -28.48
N LEU A 572 4.72 2.51 -29.28
CA LEU A 572 4.54 3.96 -29.20
C LEU A 572 3.93 4.40 -27.87
N ALA A 573 2.95 3.64 -27.36
CA ALA A 573 2.29 3.93 -26.08
C ALA A 573 3.11 3.50 -24.85
N SER A 574 4.05 2.57 -25.01
CA SER A 574 4.78 1.92 -23.91
C SER A 574 5.51 2.86 -22.92
N PRO A 575 6.16 3.98 -23.32
CA PRO A 575 6.89 4.84 -22.37
C PRO A 575 6.00 5.47 -21.29
N PHE A 576 4.68 5.51 -21.53
CA PHE A 576 3.69 6.11 -20.66
C PHE A 576 2.94 5.07 -19.82
N ASN A 577 3.26 3.77 -19.95
CA ASN A 577 2.58 2.70 -19.21
C ASN A 577 2.61 2.94 -17.70
N PHE A 578 3.73 3.40 -17.15
CA PHE A 578 3.82 3.67 -15.73
C PHE A 578 2.89 4.81 -15.28
N ALA A 579 2.76 5.89 -16.07
CA ALA A 579 1.78 6.94 -15.81
C ALA A 579 0.33 6.41 -15.87
N VAL A 580 0.03 5.49 -16.80
CA VAL A 580 -1.27 4.79 -16.84
C VAL A 580 -1.50 3.99 -15.55
N LYS A 581 -0.49 3.27 -15.06
CA LYS A 581 -0.56 2.54 -13.77
C LYS A 581 -0.78 3.46 -12.59
N GLN A 582 -0.08 4.61 -12.52
CA GLN A 582 -0.29 5.62 -11.49
C GLN A 582 -1.74 6.13 -11.44
N LYS A 583 -2.42 6.18 -12.59
CA LYS A 583 -3.80 6.68 -12.70
C LYS A 583 -4.86 5.61 -12.46
N LEU A 584 -4.66 4.40 -13.00
CA LEU A 584 -5.70 3.36 -13.06
C LEU A 584 -5.51 2.23 -12.03
N GLY A 585 -4.32 2.11 -11.43
CA GLY A 585 -4.00 1.05 -10.47
C GLY A 585 -4.28 -0.34 -11.04
N ASN A 586 -5.07 -1.14 -10.31
CA ASN A 586 -5.43 -2.52 -10.65
C ASN A 586 -6.25 -2.70 -11.94
N ARG A 587 -6.60 -1.61 -12.64
CA ARG A 587 -7.26 -1.62 -13.94
C ARG A 587 -6.32 -1.31 -15.10
N ALA A 588 -5.02 -1.14 -14.86
CA ALA A 588 -4.07 -0.81 -15.91
C ALA A 588 -3.97 -1.92 -16.98
N SER A 589 -4.02 -3.19 -16.58
CA SER A 589 -4.01 -4.32 -17.53
C SER A 589 -5.22 -4.37 -18.48
N ASP A 590 -6.35 -3.75 -18.14
CA ASP A 590 -7.53 -3.68 -19.01
C ASP A 590 -7.30 -2.82 -20.26
N VAL A 591 -6.43 -1.82 -20.13
CA VAL A 591 -6.19 -0.82 -21.17
C VAL A 591 -4.78 -0.90 -21.76
N PHE A 592 -3.86 -1.56 -21.05
CA PHE A 592 -2.48 -1.76 -21.47
C PHE A 592 -1.95 -3.14 -21.04
N PRO A 593 -2.30 -4.22 -21.76
CA PRO A 593 -1.68 -5.53 -21.54
C PRO A 593 -0.23 -5.53 -22.04
N TYR A 594 0.62 -6.37 -21.44
CA TYR A 594 1.97 -6.65 -21.90
C TYR A 594 1.95 -7.69 -23.03
N LEU A 595 3.09 -7.84 -23.74
CA LEU A 595 3.13 -8.60 -24.98
C LEU A 595 4.04 -9.82 -24.90
N ILE A 596 3.60 -10.89 -25.57
CA ILE A 596 4.41 -12.08 -25.85
C ILE A 596 4.31 -12.38 -27.33
N LEU A 597 5.44 -12.35 -28.03
CA LEU A 597 5.57 -12.81 -29.40
C LEU A 597 6.02 -14.27 -29.37
N TYR A 598 5.12 -15.18 -29.72
CA TYR A 598 5.31 -16.63 -29.55
C TYR A 598 5.20 -17.37 -30.89
N GLY A 599 6.04 -18.36 -31.16
CA GLY A 599 5.82 -19.28 -32.29
C GLY A 599 7.08 -19.74 -33.01
N GLU A 600 6.98 -20.01 -34.31
CA GLU A 600 8.03 -20.61 -35.14
C GLU A 600 9.32 -19.77 -35.17
N SER A 601 10.48 -20.42 -35.31
CA SER A 601 11.76 -19.72 -35.40
C SER A 601 11.91 -18.98 -36.75
N ASN A 602 12.76 -17.94 -36.78
CA ASN A 602 13.03 -17.12 -37.98
C ASN A 602 11.81 -16.40 -38.58
N THR A 603 10.87 -16.00 -37.73
CA THR A 603 9.65 -15.26 -38.11
C THR A 603 9.75 -13.74 -37.86
N GLY A 604 10.95 -13.23 -37.56
CA GLY A 604 11.17 -11.79 -37.32
C GLY A 604 10.78 -11.26 -35.94
N LYS A 605 10.32 -12.10 -35.00
CA LYS A 605 9.88 -11.70 -33.64
C LYS A 605 10.89 -10.81 -32.89
N SER A 606 12.16 -11.21 -32.86
CA SER A 606 13.22 -10.44 -32.21
C SER A 606 13.37 -9.05 -32.82
N THR A 607 13.45 -8.96 -34.15
CA THR A 607 13.52 -7.69 -34.88
C THR A 607 12.28 -6.83 -34.65
N LEU A 608 11.08 -7.42 -34.67
CA LEU A 608 9.83 -6.71 -34.42
C LEU A 608 9.76 -6.16 -32.98
N SER A 609 10.30 -6.88 -32.00
CA SER A 609 10.42 -6.38 -30.63
C SER A 609 11.39 -5.21 -30.48
N LEU A 610 12.48 -5.20 -31.27
CA LEU A 610 13.40 -4.07 -31.34
C LEU A 610 12.73 -2.86 -32.00
N ILE A 611 11.95 -3.07 -33.06
CA ILE A 611 11.14 -2.02 -33.70
C ILE A 611 10.21 -1.36 -32.68
N ALA A 612 9.54 -2.14 -31.82
CA ALA A 612 8.70 -1.63 -30.73
C ALA A 612 9.48 -0.74 -29.75
N CYS A 613 10.70 -1.14 -29.39
CA CYS A 613 11.58 -0.31 -28.55
C CYS A 613 11.97 0.98 -29.27
N ILE A 614 12.34 0.92 -30.54
CA ILE A 614 12.83 2.09 -31.27
C ILE A 614 11.72 3.12 -31.48
N ILE A 615 10.52 2.69 -31.92
CA ILE A 615 9.38 3.60 -32.14
C ILE A 615 8.88 4.24 -30.84
N SER A 616 9.15 3.63 -29.68
CA SER A 616 8.88 4.24 -28.36
C SER A 616 9.67 5.54 -28.13
N GLY A 617 10.71 5.81 -28.93
CA GLY A 617 11.56 6.98 -28.80
C GLY A 617 12.70 6.82 -27.77
N ALA A 618 12.93 5.62 -27.24
CA ALA A 618 13.97 5.36 -26.23
C ALA A 618 15.36 5.91 -26.61
N GLU A 619 15.81 5.68 -27.84
CA GLU A 619 17.12 6.18 -28.31
C GLU A 619 17.11 7.71 -28.51
N LYS A 620 16.03 8.27 -29.07
CA LYS A 620 15.95 9.70 -29.45
C LYS A 620 15.71 10.62 -28.25
N ILE A 621 14.87 10.21 -27.31
CA ILE A 621 14.37 11.05 -26.22
C ILE A 621 15.11 10.74 -24.91
N ALA A 622 15.40 9.46 -24.63
CA ALA A 622 16.00 9.02 -23.37
C ALA A 622 17.48 8.66 -23.47
N ASN A 623 18.04 8.68 -24.69
CA ASN A 623 19.40 8.22 -24.99
C ASN A 623 19.64 6.79 -24.43
N GLU A 624 18.64 5.92 -24.57
CA GLU A 624 18.69 4.52 -24.16
C GLU A 624 18.77 3.63 -25.39
N THR A 625 19.84 2.84 -25.48
CA THR A 625 20.02 1.89 -26.57
C THR A 625 18.92 0.84 -26.58
N CYS A 626 18.30 0.63 -27.74
CA CYS A 626 17.34 -0.45 -27.93
C CYS A 626 18.05 -1.77 -28.20
N THR A 627 18.03 -2.66 -27.22
CA THR A 627 18.61 -4.01 -27.32
C THR A 627 17.73 -5.04 -26.64
N GLU A 628 17.81 -6.29 -27.10
CA GLU A 628 17.20 -7.43 -26.42
C GLU A 628 18.01 -7.79 -25.17
N VAL A 629 17.29 -8.18 -24.11
CA VAL A 629 17.87 -8.70 -22.87
C VAL A 629 17.63 -10.21 -22.83
N ASN A 630 18.69 -10.99 -22.60
CA ASN A 630 18.55 -12.44 -22.42
C ASN A 630 17.78 -12.75 -21.14
N ALA A 631 16.91 -13.76 -21.17
CA ALA A 631 16.13 -14.19 -20.01
C ALA A 631 16.97 -14.45 -18.74
N THR A 632 18.21 -14.93 -18.89
CA THR A 632 19.17 -15.17 -17.78
C THR A 632 19.59 -13.91 -17.03
N ASN A 633 19.41 -12.74 -17.64
CA ASN A 633 19.64 -11.45 -16.98
C ASN A 633 18.45 -10.99 -16.12
N VAL A 634 17.32 -11.70 -16.18
CA VAL A 634 16.07 -11.39 -15.47
C VAL A 634 15.42 -12.63 -14.83
N ASP A 635 16.17 -13.72 -14.70
CA ASP A 635 15.72 -15.06 -14.28
C ASP A 635 15.45 -15.21 -12.77
N THR A 636 15.53 -14.13 -11.99
CA THR A 636 15.22 -14.13 -10.56
C THR A 636 14.41 -12.88 -10.20
N LYS A 637 13.60 -12.95 -9.13
CA LYS A 637 12.83 -11.79 -8.61
C LYS A 637 13.71 -10.55 -8.35
N ALA A 638 15.00 -10.75 -8.04
CA ALA A 638 15.93 -9.64 -7.77
C ALA A 638 16.36 -8.97 -9.08
N LYS A 639 16.84 -9.76 -10.03
CA LYS A 639 17.26 -9.27 -11.34
C LYS A 639 16.10 -8.64 -12.11
N LEU A 640 14.92 -9.28 -12.10
CA LEU A 640 13.71 -8.72 -12.71
C LEU A 640 13.30 -7.41 -12.03
N GLY A 641 13.29 -7.33 -10.69
CA GLY A 641 13.01 -6.09 -9.97
C GLY A 641 13.95 -4.94 -10.32
N MET A 642 15.25 -5.21 -10.43
CA MET A 642 16.24 -4.20 -10.88
C MET A 642 15.99 -3.78 -12.34
N PHE A 643 15.70 -4.73 -13.21
CA PHE A 643 15.39 -4.47 -14.61
C PHE A 643 14.14 -3.61 -14.78
N LEU A 644 13.12 -3.79 -13.93
CA LEU A 644 11.87 -3.02 -14.00
C LEU A 644 12.00 -1.62 -13.42
N ASN A 645 12.88 -1.41 -12.44
CA ASN A 645 13.05 -0.13 -11.73
C ASN A 645 13.92 0.90 -12.47
N ASP A 646 14.62 0.50 -13.53
CA ASP A 646 15.67 1.31 -14.17
C ASP A 646 15.12 2.46 -15.04
N SER A 647 14.07 2.21 -15.82
CA SER A 647 13.51 3.18 -16.76
C SER A 647 12.08 2.82 -17.14
N ALA A 648 11.26 3.82 -17.49
CA ALA A 648 9.91 3.61 -18.03
C ALA A 648 9.91 3.13 -19.50
N PHE A 649 11.05 3.15 -20.19
CA PHE A 649 11.15 2.68 -21.57
C PHE A 649 11.30 1.16 -21.64
N MET A 650 10.56 0.56 -22.59
CA MET A 650 10.49 -0.88 -22.81
C MET A 650 11.84 -1.45 -23.27
N LYS A 651 12.21 -2.66 -22.81
CA LYS A 651 13.31 -3.47 -23.39
C LYS A 651 12.84 -4.90 -23.62
N PRO A 652 13.01 -5.49 -24.82
CA PRO A 652 12.52 -6.84 -25.08
C PRO A 652 13.29 -7.89 -24.29
N ILE A 653 12.61 -8.91 -23.81
CA ILE A 653 13.23 -10.08 -23.17
C ILE A 653 13.19 -11.26 -24.16
N LYS A 654 14.36 -11.76 -24.53
CA LYS A 654 14.53 -12.86 -25.48
C LYS A 654 14.67 -14.20 -24.78
N GLU A 655 14.08 -15.24 -25.39
CA GLU A 655 14.22 -16.65 -24.95
C GLU A 655 13.73 -16.89 -23.52
N ALA A 656 12.61 -16.26 -23.17
CA ALA A 656 12.11 -16.16 -21.80
C ALA A 656 11.41 -17.42 -21.24
N TRP A 657 11.54 -18.59 -21.88
CA TRP A 657 10.91 -19.83 -21.39
C TRP A 657 11.27 -20.16 -19.94
N GLY A 658 12.50 -19.85 -19.52
CA GLY A 658 12.95 -20.07 -18.15
C GLY A 658 12.13 -19.30 -17.10
N LEU A 659 11.58 -18.13 -17.46
CA LEU A 659 10.82 -17.28 -16.52
C LEU A 659 9.49 -17.90 -16.09
N PHE A 660 8.91 -18.77 -16.93
CA PHE A 660 7.61 -19.40 -16.68
C PHE A 660 7.70 -20.73 -15.93
N LYS A 661 8.91 -21.17 -15.57
CA LYS A 661 9.12 -22.41 -14.80
C LYS A 661 8.88 -22.23 -13.30
N ASP A 662 9.05 -21.01 -12.81
CA ASP A 662 8.91 -20.67 -11.40
C ASP A 662 7.57 -19.93 -11.19
N ILE A 663 6.68 -20.53 -10.41
CA ILE A 663 5.34 -19.97 -10.13
C ILE A 663 5.44 -18.59 -9.50
N ASP A 664 6.48 -18.39 -8.70
CA ASP A 664 6.75 -17.20 -7.94
C ASP A 664 7.20 -16.04 -8.86
N MET A 665 7.88 -16.38 -9.97
CA MET A 665 8.20 -15.44 -11.05
C MET A 665 6.97 -15.13 -11.90
N VAL A 666 6.11 -16.12 -12.17
CA VAL A 666 4.86 -15.92 -12.92
C VAL A 666 3.91 -14.97 -12.18
N GLU A 667 3.77 -15.12 -10.87
CA GLU A 667 2.97 -14.18 -10.05
C GLU A 667 3.57 -12.77 -10.06
N MET A 668 4.90 -12.64 -9.94
CA MET A 668 5.55 -11.32 -10.06
C MET A 668 5.31 -10.69 -11.45
N LEU A 669 5.36 -11.47 -12.53
CA LEU A 669 5.06 -11.00 -13.88
C LEU A 669 3.60 -10.54 -14.02
N LYS A 670 2.65 -11.20 -13.36
CA LYS A 670 1.25 -10.71 -13.31
C LYS A 670 1.16 -9.39 -12.53
N ASP A 671 1.77 -9.32 -11.35
CA ASP A 671 1.62 -8.17 -10.46
C ASP A 671 2.17 -6.87 -11.06
N VAL A 672 3.29 -6.94 -11.79
CA VAL A 672 3.98 -5.74 -12.33
C VAL A 672 3.19 -5.01 -13.41
N VAL A 673 2.18 -5.66 -14.01
CA VAL A 673 1.30 -5.04 -15.03
C VAL A 673 0.32 -4.07 -14.39
N ASP A 674 -0.14 -4.36 -13.17
CA ASP A 674 -1.18 -3.62 -12.47
C ASP A 674 -0.62 -2.72 -11.36
N ASN A 675 0.49 -3.12 -10.74
CA ASN A 675 1.05 -2.44 -9.57
C ASN A 675 2.19 -1.47 -9.93
N ILE A 676 2.31 -0.42 -9.11
CA ILE A 676 3.41 0.55 -9.17
C ILE A 676 4.71 -0.05 -8.65
N GLN A 677 4.63 -0.94 -7.66
CA GLN A 677 5.78 -1.61 -7.06
C GLN A 677 5.94 -3.00 -7.65
N ALA A 678 7.15 -3.32 -8.10
CA ALA A 678 7.52 -4.66 -8.54
C ALA A 678 7.91 -5.55 -7.36
N ARG A 679 8.60 -5.00 -6.37
CA ARG A 679 9.14 -5.75 -5.23
C ARG A 679 9.56 -4.83 -4.09
N ALA A 680 9.44 -5.31 -2.86
CA ALA A 680 10.14 -4.78 -1.69
C ALA A 680 11.18 -5.79 -1.17
N ARG A 681 12.35 -5.33 -0.73
CA ARG A 681 13.40 -6.15 -0.11
C ARG A 681 13.98 -5.46 1.11
N ILE A 682 14.12 -6.21 2.19
CA ILE A 682 14.86 -5.74 3.37
C ILE A 682 16.35 -5.92 3.09
N GLU A 683 17.12 -4.82 3.03
CA GLU A 683 18.56 -4.88 2.74
C GLU A 683 19.41 -4.98 4.02
N GLU A 684 19.02 -4.35 5.15
CA GLU A 684 19.56 -4.55 6.51
C GLU A 684 18.87 -3.58 7.52
N LYS A 685 18.85 -3.89 8.83
CA LYS A 685 18.38 -3.01 9.93
C LYS A 685 17.10 -2.20 9.63
N SER A 686 16.04 -2.89 9.20
CA SER A 686 14.72 -2.30 8.96
C SER A 686 14.60 -1.37 7.74
N ASN A 687 15.63 -1.27 6.89
CA ASN A 687 15.51 -0.53 5.62
C ASN A 687 14.91 -1.43 4.53
N VAL A 688 13.71 -1.06 4.08
CA VAL A 688 13.03 -1.68 2.95
C VAL A 688 13.41 -0.91 1.69
N ARG A 689 14.12 -1.57 0.79
CA ARG A 689 14.33 -1.08 -0.56
C ARG A 689 13.14 -1.48 -1.44
N VAL A 690 12.49 -0.48 -2.02
CA VAL A 690 11.40 -0.66 -2.96
C VAL A 690 11.95 -0.62 -4.39
N PHE A 691 11.47 -1.54 -5.23
CA PHE A 691 11.71 -1.57 -6.66
C PHE A 691 10.38 -1.28 -7.36
N LEU A 692 10.35 -0.23 -8.17
CA LEU A 692 9.20 0.17 -8.95
C LEU A 692 9.07 -0.67 -10.22
N ALA A 693 7.84 -0.90 -10.65
CA ALA A 693 7.51 -1.55 -11.91
C ALA A 693 7.46 -0.51 -13.04
N LEU A 694 8.56 0.19 -13.33
CA LEU A 694 8.53 1.27 -14.34
C LEU A 694 8.39 0.74 -15.76
N ARG A 695 9.16 -0.30 -16.08
CA ARG A 695 9.35 -0.80 -17.45
C ARG A 695 8.21 -1.72 -17.89
N PRO A 696 7.54 -1.45 -19.03
CA PRO A 696 6.63 -2.40 -19.65
C PRO A 696 7.39 -3.56 -20.31
N ILE A 697 6.77 -4.75 -20.34
CA ILE A 697 7.43 -5.98 -20.77
C ILE A 697 6.92 -6.44 -22.14
N LEU A 698 7.86 -6.76 -23.03
CA LEU A 698 7.63 -7.50 -24.27
C LEU A 698 8.58 -8.70 -24.29
N ILE A 699 8.03 -9.90 -24.43
CA ILE A 699 8.78 -11.16 -24.44
C ILE A 699 8.78 -11.78 -25.83
N THR A 700 9.90 -12.35 -26.27
CA THR A 700 9.98 -13.17 -27.49
C THR A 700 10.34 -14.63 -27.16
N MET A 701 9.58 -15.57 -27.72
CA MET A 701 9.73 -17.01 -27.43
C MET A 701 9.48 -17.87 -28.65
N ASN A 702 10.25 -18.95 -28.79
CA ASN A 702 10.02 -19.96 -29.82
C ASN A 702 9.12 -21.09 -29.30
N ARG A 703 8.40 -21.77 -30.21
CA ARG A 703 7.64 -22.97 -29.87
C ARG A 703 8.59 -24.09 -29.39
N ILE A 704 8.29 -24.67 -28.23
CA ILE A 704 9.00 -25.85 -27.70
C ILE A 704 7.98 -26.98 -27.59
N ALA A 705 8.28 -28.12 -28.24
CA ALA A 705 7.40 -29.29 -28.19
C ALA A 705 7.22 -29.79 -26.75
N GLY A 706 5.98 -30.03 -26.34
CA GLY A 706 5.65 -30.59 -25.03
C GLY A 706 5.68 -29.61 -23.85
N VAL A 707 5.93 -28.31 -24.07
CA VAL A 707 5.91 -27.29 -23.02
C VAL A 707 4.66 -26.41 -23.20
N LYS A 708 3.76 -26.45 -22.22
CA LYS A 708 2.56 -25.61 -22.18
C LYS A 708 2.86 -24.28 -21.48
N PHE A 709 2.34 -23.21 -22.07
CA PHE A 709 2.36 -21.87 -21.50
C PHE A 709 1.34 -21.78 -20.34
N PRO A 710 1.50 -20.91 -19.33
CA PRO A 710 0.50 -20.76 -18.28
C PRO A 710 -0.90 -20.51 -18.87
N GLU A 711 -1.84 -21.43 -18.62
CA GLU A 711 -3.24 -21.36 -19.09
C GLU A 711 -4.12 -20.49 -18.17
N ASP A 712 -3.53 -19.94 -17.10
CA ASP A 712 -4.22 -19.07 -16.14
C ASP A 712 -4.88 -17.84 -16.79
N SER A 713 -6.18 -17.67 -16.55
CA SER A 713 -6.95 -16.54 -17.07
C SER A 713 -6.42 -15.19 -16.57
N GLY A 714 -5.91 -15.15 -15.35
CA GLY A 714 -5.29 -13.95 -14.76
C GLY A 714 -4.02 -13.52 -15.49
N PHE A 715 -3.24 -14.48 -16.01
CA PHE A 715 -2.08 -14.22 -16.85
C PHE A 715 -2.49 -13.69 -18.22
N ARG A 716 -3.44 -14.36 -18.90
CA ARG A 716 -3.83 -14.01 -20.28
C ARG A 716 -4.60 -12.70 -20.40
N ARG A 717 -5.23 -12.20 -19.33
CA ARG A 717 -5.75 -10.82 -19.27
C ARG A 717 -4.63 -9.78 -19.32
N ARG A 718 -3.50 -10.08 -18.67
CA ARG A 718 -2.36 -9.16 -18.51
C ARG A 718 -1.33 -9.25 -19.63
N TYR A 719 -1.26 -10.40 -20.29
CA TYR A 719 -0.35 -10.66 -21.40
C TYR A 719 -1.11 -11.11 -22.64
N LYS A 720 -1.04 -10.31 -23.70
CA LYS A 720 -1.54 -10.69 -25.02
C LYS A 720 -0.45 -11.46 -25.76
N ILE A 721 -0.80 -12.68 -26.19
CA ILE A 721 0.10 -13.59 -26.89
C ILE A 721 -0.21 -13.50 -28.38
N ILE A 722 0.76 -13.09 -29.18
CA ILE A 722 0.65 -12.98 -30.63
C ILE A 722 1.38 -14.19 -31.27
N PRO A 723 0.68 -15.08 -31.97
CA PRO A 723 1.26 -16.27 -32.57
C PRO A 723 2.00 -15.94 -33.88
N PHE A 724 3.15 -16.58 -34.08
CA PHE A 724 3.95 -16.53 -35.30
C PHE A 724 4.06 -17.93 -35.91
N THR A 725 3.62 -18.05 -37.14
CA THR A 725 3.40 -19.28 -37.88
C THR A 725 4.50 -19.52 -38.92
N LEU A 726 4.43 -20.65 -39.62
CA LEU A 726 5.30 -20.93 -40.77
C LEU A 726 5.10 -19.93 -41.92
N ALA A 727 3.89 -19.40 -42.11
CA ALA A 727 3.62 -18.40 -43.14
C ALA A 727 4.39 -17.08 -42.87
N ASP A 728 4.47 -16.67 -41.60
CA ASP A 728 5.27 -15.51 -41.19
C ASP A 728 6.77 -15.72 -41.49
N ARG A 729 7.27 -16.94 -41.26
CA ARG A 729 8.65 -17.31 -41.57
C ARG A 729 8.93 -17.21 -43.06
N GLU A 730 8.05 -17.73 -43.90
CA GLU A 730 8.22 -17.65 -45.35
C GLU A 730 8.24 -16.20 -45.84
N LYS A 731 7.36 -15.34 -45.31
CA LYS A 731 7.30 -13.91 -45.68
C LYS A 731 8.61 -13.20 -45.34
N VAL A 732 9.14 -13.41 -44.13
CA VAL A 732 10.40 -12.80 -43.69
C VAL A 732 11.60 -13.35 -44.47
N MET A 733 11.67 -14.67 -44.66
CA MET A 733 12.82 -15.31 -45.31
C MET A 733 12.95 -14.95 -46.79
N LYS A 734 11.85 -14.69 -47.50
CA LYS A 734 11.86 -14.30 -48.93
C LYS A 734 12.59 -12.99 -49.21
N GLY A 735 12.72 -12.10 -48.23
CA GLY A 735 13.32 -10.77 -48.40
C GLY A 735 14.39 -10.40 -47.38
N LEU A 736 14.94 -11.37 -46.64
CA LEU A 736 15.81 -11.12 -45.48
C LEU A 736 17.10 -10.34 -45.83
N GLU A 737 17.75 -10.68 -46.94
CA GLU A 737 18.98 -9.99 -47.38
C GLU A 737 18.72 -8.52 -47.73
N GLU A 738 17.64 -8.27 -48.48
CA GLU A 738 17.21 -6.91 -48.85
C GLU A 738 16.83 -6.11 -47.61
N PHE A 739 16.06 -6.71 -46.70
CA PHE A 739 15.69 -6.09 -45.42
C PHE A 739 16.92 -5.64 -44.62
N ASN A 740 17.90 -6.54 -44.45
CA ASN A 740 19.13 -6.24 -43.70
C ASN A 740 19.97 -5.13 -44.34
N LYS A 741 19.93 -5.02 -45.67
CA LYS A 741 20.70 -4.03 -46.42
C LYS A 741 20.01 -2.66 -46.48
N THR A 742 18.68 -2.63 -46.58
CA THR A 742 17.93 -1.42 -46.97
C THR A 742 16.98 -0.89 -45.90
N VAL A 743 16.42 -1.75 -45.04
CA VAL A 743 15.42 -1.37 -44.04
C VAL A 743 16.02 -1.34 -42.64
N TYR A 744 16.79 -2.38 -42.28
CA TYR A 744 17.38 -2.52 -40.94
C TYR A 744 18.24 -1.29 -40.52
N PRO A 745 19.11 -0.72 -41.38
CA PRO A 745 19.90 0.47 -41.02
C PRO A 745 19.06 1.72 -40.74
N GLU A 746 17.86 1.81 -41.34
CA GLU A 746 16.95 2.95 -41.23
C GLU A 746 15.98 2.82 -40.04
N LEU A 747 15.94 1.68 -39.34
CA LEU A 747 14.97 1.48 -38.25
C LEU A 747 15.02 2.56 -37.17
N ARG A 748 16.21 3.14 -36.92
CA ARG A 748 16.42 4.21 -35.93
C ARG A 748 15.63 5.49 -36.24
N GLU A 749 15.23 5.69 -37.50
CA GLU A 749 14.38 6.82 -37.90
C GLU A 749 12.99 6.73 -37.26
N LEU A 750 12.50 5.51 -36.96
CA LEU A 750 11.20 5.31 -36.29
C LEU A 750 11.09 6.02 -34.94
N GLY A 751 12.22 6.29 -34.28
CA GLY A 751 12.24 7.04 -33.01
C GLY A 751 11.71 8.47 -33.12
N TYR A 752 11.70 9.08 -34.31
CA TYR A 752 11.10 10.41 -34.51
C TYR A 752 9.58 10.40 -34.36
N ILE A 753 8.91 9.27 -34.63
CA ILE A 753 7.46 9.12 -34.39
C ILE A 753 7.19 9.11 -32.89
N GLY A 754 8.00 8.36 -32.12
CA GLY A 754 7.94 8.36 -30.65
C GLY A 754 8.18 9.74 -30.05
N GLN A 755 9.16 10.47 -30.59
CA GLN A 755 9.45 11.85 -30.18
C GLN A 755 8.27 12.79 -30.44
N LEU A 756 7.65 12.72 -31.62
CA LEU A 756 6.47 13.52 -31.95
C LEU A 756 5.29 13.17 -31.04
N PHE A 757 5.00 11.88 -30.86
CA PHE A 757 3.90 11.43 -30.01
C PHE A 757 4.07 11.90 -28.56
N ALA A 758 5.29 11.81 -28.01
CA ALA A 758 5.58 12.32 -26.68
C ALA A 758 5.41 13.83 -26.57
N TYR A 759 5.82 14.58 -27.60
CA TYR A 759 5.62 16.03 -27.65
C TYR A 759 4.14 16.40 -27.65
N GLU A 760 3.34 15.75 -28.51
CA GLU A 760 1.90 16.00 -28.59
C GLU A 760 1.18 15.62 -27.28
N LEU A 761 1.52 14.47 -26.68
CA LEU A 761 0.88 14.00 -25.45
C LEU A 761 1.17 14.89 -24.22
N LEU A 762 2.33 15.56 -24.19
CA LEU A 762 2.67 16.52 -23.15
C LEU A 762 1.97 17.88 -23.34
N ASN A 763 1.73 18.29 -24.59
CA ASN A 763 1.22 19.62 -24.92
C ASN A 763 -0.28 19.66 -25.23
N ASN A 764 -0.92 18.52 -25.46
CA ASN A 764 -2.33 18.41 -25.82
C ASN A 764 -3.13 17.67 -24.73
N LYS A 765 -3.92 18.42 -23.95
CA LYS A 765 -4.72 17.89 -22.83
C LYS A 765 -5.85 16.95 -23.28
N ASP A 766 -6.44 17.17 -24.46
CA ASP A 766 -7.50 16.30 -24.98
C ASP A 766 -6.94 14.95 -25.41
N LEU A 767 -5.81 14.96 -26.13
CA LEU A 767 -5.10 13.73 -26.48
C LEU A 767 -4.66 12.96 -25.23
N GLN A 768 -4.17 13.68 -24.21
CA GLN A 768 -3.79 13.09 -22.93
C GLN A 768 -4.97 12.42 -22.23
N LYS A 769 -6.16 13.05 -22.22
CA LYS A 769 -7.36 12.47 -21.63
C LYS A 769 -7.74 11.16 -22.34
N GLN A 770 -7.80 11.18 -23.67
CA GLN A 770 -8.12 10.01 -24.50
C GLN A 770 -7.10 8.89 -24.26
N PHE A 771 -5.81 9.23 -24.21
CA PHE A 771 -4.73 8.28 -23.98
C PHE A 771 -4.90 7.53 -22.67
N PHE A 772 -5.21 8.21 -21.58
CA PHE A 772 -5.39 7.54 -20.29
C PHE A 772 -6.62 6.63 -20.22
N GLU A 773 -7.62 6.83 -21.08
CA GLU A 773 -8.78 5.95 -21.18
C GLU A 773 -8.50 4.73 -22.06
N LYS A 774 -7.84 4.96 -23.21
CA LYS A 774 -7.52 3.92 -24.21
C LYS A 774 -6.14 4.17 -24.83
N PRO A 775 -5.04 3.77 -24.16
CA PRO A 775 -3.68 4.11 -24.59
C PRO A 775 -3.33 3.58 -25.99
N ILE A 776 -3.59 2.29 -26.24
CA ILE A 776 -3.25 1.63 -27.51
C ILE A 776 -4.07 2.22 -28.66
N GLU A 777 -5.37 2.41 -28.46
CA GLU A 777 -6.26 3.01 -29.47
C GLU A 777 -5.91 4.48 -29.76
N THR A 778 -5.49 5.22 -28.74
CA THR A 778 -5.04 6.61 -28.94
C THR A 778 -3.74 6.67 -29.74
N ALA A 779 -2.79 5.77 -29.46
CA ALA A 779 -1.56 5.64 -30.25
C ALA A 779 -1.86 5.19 -31.70
N LYS A 780 -2.82 4.28 -31.89
CA LYS A 780 -3.33 3.85 -33.20
C LYS A 780 -3.93 5.02 -33.98
N ALA A 781 -4.84 5.77 -33.37
CA ALA A 781 -5.47 6.94 -33.97
C ALA A 781 -4.45 8.04 -34.34
N PHE A 782 -3.46 8.27 -33.46
CA PHE A 782 -2.37 9.20 -33.73
C PHE A 782 -1.54 8.76 -34.95
N LEU A 783 -1.09 7.50 -35.00
CA LEU A 783 -0.27 7.00 -36.10
C LEU A 783 -1.05 7.00 -37.43
N LYS A 784 -2.35 6.67 -37.37
CA LYS A 784 -3.26 6.72 -38.52
C LYS A 784 -3.37 8.13 -39.09
N SER A 785 -3.66 9.12 -38.24
CA SER A 785 -3.72 10.53 -38.63
C SER A 785 -2.39 11.01 -39.21
N LEU A 786 -1.27 10.54 -38.67
CA LEU A 786 0.05 10.91 -39.15
C LEU A 786 0.36 10.33 -40.53
N LEU A 787 0.03 9.06 -40.79
CA LEU A 787 0.16 8.45 -42.12
C LEU A 787 -0.68 9.21 -43.16
N GLU A 788 -1.94 9.50 -42.84
CA GLU A 788 -2.87 10.24 -43.71
C GLU A 788 -2.38 11.65 -44.02
N LYS A 789 -1.85 12.36 -43.00
CA LYS A 789 -1.26 13.70 -43.16
C LYS A 789 -0.14 13.72 -44.21
N PHE A 790 0.65 12.66 -44.29
CA PHE A 790 1.78 12.54 -45.23
C PHE A 790 1.45 11.72 -46.49
N GLY A 791 0.17 11.33 -46.69
CA GLY A 791 -0.29 10.65 -47.90
C GLY A 791 0.04 9.16 -47.98
N PHE A 792 0.31 8.51 -46.85
CA PHE A 792 0.50 7.05 -46.77
C PHE A 792 -0.82 6.33 -46.49
N GLU A 793 -0.91 5.07 -46.91
CA GLU A 793 -2.06 4.20 -46.61
C GLU A 793 -2.10 3.86 -45.11
N SER A 794 -3.28 4.00 -44.51
CA SER A 794 -3.47 3.90 -43.06
C SER A 794 -4.47 2.81 -42.63
N GLY A 795 -5.31 2.29 -43.53
CA GLY A 795 -6.41 1.37 -43.19
C GLY A 795 -5.97 0.04 -42.57
N TRP A 796 -4.75 -0.41 -42.87
CA TRP A 796 -4.17 -1.62 -42.28
C TRP A 796 -3.96 -1.54 -40.76
N LEU A 797 -3.91 -0.32 -40.19
CA LEU A 797 -3.80 -0.12 -38.74
C LEU A 797 -5.07 -0.51 -37.96
N ASP A 798 -6.21 -0.63 -38.65
CA ASP A 798 -7.49 -1.01 -38.02
C ASP A 798 -7.57 -2.53 -37.76
N ASN A 799 -6.66 -3.32 -38.32
CA ASN A 799 -6.62 -4.77 -38.15
C ASN A 799 -5.89 -5.14 -36.85
N ASP A 800 -6.54 -5.89 -35.98
CA ASP A 800 -5.89 -6.51 -34.82
C ASP A 800 -5.44 -7.93 -35.15
N PRO A 801 -4.29 -8.38 -34.61
CA PRO A 801 -3.81 -9.74 -34.83
C PRO A 801 -4.68 -10.74 -34.09
N GLU A 802 -4.68 -11.98 -34.58
CA GLU A 802 -5.18 -13.09 -33.78
C GLU A 802 -4.36 -13.21 -32.50
N PHE A 803 -5.03 -13.25 -31.36
CA PHE A 803 -4.40 -13.52 -30.07
C PHE A 803 -4.59 -14.98 -29.72
N GLU A 804 -3.57 -15.60 -29.13
CA GLU A 804 -3.74 -16.94 -28.59
C GLU A 804 -4.72 -16.86 -27.40
N GLU A 805 -5.94 -17.35 -27.60
CA GLU A 805 -6.93 -17.47 -26.53
C GLU A 805 -6.52 -18.62 -25.61
N GLY A 806 -6.68 -18.43 -24.30
CA GLY A 806 -6.51 -19.52 -23.35
C GLY A 806 -7.70 -20.44 -23.52
N GLU A 807 -7.45 -21.69 -23.91
CA GLU A 807 -8.43 -22.76 -23.84
C GLU A 807 -8.92 -22.88 -22.39
N SER A 808 -9.97 -22.13 -22.06
CA SER A 808 -10.82 -22.34 -20.88
C SER A 808 -12.12 -23.04 -21.30
N GLU A 809 -12.14 -23.62 -22.48
CA GLU A 809 -13.09 -24.66 -22.83
C GLU A 809 -12.33 -25.97 -22.69
N VAL A 810 -12.75 -26.79 -21.72
CA VAL A 810 -12.52 -28.23 -21.84
C VAL A 810 -12.92 -28.61 -23.26
N ASP A 811 -11.97 -29.11 -24.03
CA ASP A 811 -12.19 -29.46 -25.43
C ASP A 811 -13.40 -30.42 -25.53
N VAL A 812 -14.46 -29.94 -26.17
CA VAL A 812 -15.68 -30.70 -26.42
C VAL A 812 -15.36 -32.01 -27.14
N GLU A 813 -14.32 -31.99 -27.99
CA GLU A 813 -13.80 -33.17 -28.66
C GLU A 813 -13.09 -34.11 -27.68
N ALA A 814 -12.26 -33.60 -26.76
CA ALA A 814 -11.65 -34.41 -25.71
C ALA A 814 -12.71 -35.08 -24.81
N LEU A 815 -13.80 -34.37 -24.49
CA LEU A 815 -14.93 -34.92 -23.74
C LEU A 815 -15.66 -36.01 -24.54
N ARG A 816 -15.88 -35.80 -25.84
CA ARG A 816 -16.45 -36.80 -26.75
C ARG A 816 -15.58 -38.05 -26.83
N ILE A 817 -14.29 -37.88 -27.08
CA ILE A 817 -13.29 -38.95 -27.16
C ILE A 817 -13.25 -39.74 -25.85
N PHE A 818 -13.29 -39.06 -24.70
CA PHE A 818 -13.38 -39.72 -23.40
C PHE A 818 -14.60 -40.65 -23.32
N PHE A 819 -15.81 -40.16 -23.62
CA PHE A 819 -17.02 -40.98 -23.54
C PHE A 819 -16.97 -42.15 -24.53
N ILE A 820 -16.56 -41.92 -25.78
CA ILE A 820 -16.45 -42.97 -26.80
C ILE A 820 -15.49 -44.07 -26.37
N ASN A 821 -14.27 -43.70 -25.94
CA ASN A 821 -13.26 -44.66 -25.52
C ASN A 821 -13.71 -45.42 -24.27
N LYS A 822 -14.24 -44.71 -23.26
CA LYS A 822 -14.69 -45.35 -22.02
C LYS A 822 -15.80 -46.37 -22.26
N ILE A 823 -16.77 -46.04 -23.11
CA ILE A 823 -17.87 -46.93 -23.47
C ILE A 823 -17.33 -48.16 -24.23
N ASN A 824 -16.50 -47.96 -25.26
CA ASN A 824 -15.96 -49.07 -26.05
C ASN A 824 -15.07 -50.00 -25.22
N ASP A 825 -14.16 -49.45 -24.42
CA ASP A 825 -13.23 -50.22 -23.58
C ASP A 825 -13.99 -51.02 -22.52
N THR A 826 -14.99 -50.41 -21.88
CA THR A 826 -15.83 -51.08 -20.87
C THR A 826 -16.64 -52.21 -21.50
N TYR A 827 -17.24 -51.98 -22.68
CA TYR A 827 -17.97 -53.00 -23.41
C TYR A 827 -17.07 -54.19 -23.77
N GLN A 828 -15.90 -53.94 -24.37
CA GLN A 828 -14.97 -54.99 -24.77
C GLN A 828 -14.44 -55.79 -23.58
N LYS A 829 -14.18 -55.12 -22.45
CA LYS A 829 -13.62 -55.73 -21.24
C LYS A 829 -14.58 -56.67 -20.53
N TYR A 830 -15.87 -56.32 -20.46
CA TYR A 830 -16.83 -57.00 -19.60
C TYR A 830 -17.97 -57.74 -20.33
N ILE A 831 -18.32 -57.31 -21.56
CA ILE A 831 -19.46 -57.86 -22.32
C ILE A 831 -19.00 -58.56 -23.60
N GLY A 832 -18.00 -57.99 -24.30
CA GLY A 832 -17.45 -58.53 -25.56
C GLY A 832 -16.77 -59.90 -25.44
N LYS A 833 -16.64 -60.44 -24.22
CA LYS A 833 -16.13 -61.78 -23.94
C LYS A 833 -17.12 -62.53 -23.04
N LEU A 834 -18.17 -63.15 -23.60
CA LEU A 834 -18.78 -64.43 -23.17
C LEU A 834 -20.17 -64.66 -23.78
N ILE A 835 -20.32 -65.76 -24.55
CA ILE A 835 -21.48 -66.65 -24.42
C ILE A 835 -20.94 -68.08 -24.34
N PHE A 836 -21.20 -68.79 -23.24
CA PHE A 836 -21.31 -70.25 -23.23
C PHE A 836 -22.25 -70.69 -22.10
N THR A 837 -23.28 -71.45 -22.44
CA THR A 837 -23.78 -72.59 -21.67
C THR A 837 -24.38 -73.61 -22.64
N ALA A 838 -24.32 -74.88 -22.23
CA ALA A 838 -24.33 -76.07 -23.07
C ALA A 838 -25.70 -76.44 -23.67
N GLU A 839 -25.59 -77.19 -24.77
CA GLU A 839 -26.57 -77.99 -25.52
C GLU A 839 -27.04 -77.40 -26.86
N GLU A 840 -26.53 -78.07 -27.90
CA GLU A 840 -26.95 -78.09 -29.31
C GLU A 840 -26.56 -76.93 -30.25
N ARG A 841 -25.64 -77.30 -31.16
CA ARG A 841 -25.33 -76.75 -32.49
C ARG A 841 -24.75 -75.33 -32.58
N GLU A 842 -23.47 -75.33 -32.96
CA GLU A 842 -22.64 -74.20 -33.34
C GLU A 842 -23.35 -73.18 -34.25
N ARG A 843 -23.53 -71.96 -33.72
CA ARG A 843 -23.49 -70.72 -34.50
C ARG A 843 -22.64 -69.70 -33.75
N TYR A 844 -21.46 -69.43 -34.29
CA TYR A 844 -20.67 -68.26 -33.91
C TYR A 844 -21.41 -67.01 -34.43
N VAL A 845 -22.00 -66.23 -33.55
CA VAL A 845 -22.39 -64.85 -33.89
C VAL A 845 -21.25 -63.95 -33.46
N TYR A 846 -20.42 -63.53 -34.42
CA TYR A 846 -19.58 -62.35 -34.22
C TYR A 846 -20.51 -61.18 -33.93
N THR A 847 -20.48 -60.61 -32.72
CA THR A 847 -21.15 -59.35 -32.39
C THR A 847 -20.37 -58.18 -32.99
N SER A 848 -20.22 -58.16 -34.32
CA SER A 848 -19.59 -57.06 -35.05
C SER A 848 -20.58 -55.97 -35.46
N ASN A 849 -21.90 -56.19 -35.30
CA ASN A 849 -22.97 -55.26 -35.73
C ASN A 849 -23.88 -54.78 -34.59
N ILE A 850 -23.37 -54.58 -33.37
CA ILE A 850 -24.13 -53.93 -32.31
C ILE A 850 -23.92 -52.41 -32.41
N ASN A 851 -25.01 -51.66 -32.62
CA ASN A 851 -25.00 -50.20 -32.63
C ASN A 851 -24.39 -49.67 -31.32
N PHE A 852 -23.63 -48.57 -31.40
CA PHE A 852 -22.96 -47.93 -30.27
C PHE A 852 -23.91 -47.67 -29.09
N MET A 853 -25.15 -47.23 -29.35
CA MET A 853 -26.14 -47.01 -28.28
C MET A 853 -26.59 -48.31 -27.59
N ALA A 854 -26.63 -49.43 -28.30
CA ALA A 854 -26.92 -50.72 -27.70
C ALA A 854 -25.76 -51.19 -26.80
N LYS A 855 -24.51 -50.83 -27.11
CA LYS A 855 -23.37 -51.04 -26.20
C LYS A 855 -23.50 -50.20 -24.94
N LEU A 856 -23.88 -48.93 -25.10
CA LEU A 856 -24.08 -48.01 -23.98
C LEU A 856 -25.19 -48.48 -23.04
N ASP A 857 -26.36 -48.84 -23.58
CA ASP A 857 -27.46 -49.37 -22.79
C ASP A 857 -27.06 -50.68 -22.07
N ALA A 858 -26.34 -51.59 -22.74
CA ALA A 858 -25.87 -52.82 -22.10
C ALA A 858 -24.88 -52.56 -20.93
N ILE A 859 -24.01 -51.55 -21.04
CA ILE A 859 -23.11 -51.13 -19.97
C ILE A 859 -23.89 -50.56 -18.79
N ILE A 860 -24.89 -49.72 -19.06
CA ILE A 860 -25.69 -49.05 -18.03
C ILE A 860 -26.58 -50.07 -17.32
N ASP A 861 -27.26 -50.95 -18.06
CA ASP A 861 -28.11 -52.00 -17.51
C ASP A 861 -27.29 -53.04 -16.72
N GLY A 862 -26.06 -53.31 -17.16
CA GLY A 862 -25.09 -54.13 -16.43
C GLY A 862 -24.41 -53.43 -15.24
N GLY A 863 -24.66 -52.14 -15.03
CA GLY A 863 -24.07 -51.35 -13.94
C GLY A 863 -22.54 -51.23 -13.99
N LEU A 864 -21.93 -51.34 -15.18
CA LEU A 864 -20.47 -51.44 -15.34
C LEU A 864 -19.75 -50.08 -15.23
N LEU A 865 -20.47 -48.97 -15.38
CA LEU A 865 -20.01 -47.62 -15.07
C LEU A 865 -20.83 -47.06 -13.89
N PRO A 866 -20.32 -47.14 -12.65
CA PRO A 866 -21.09 -46.77 -11.45
C PRO A 866 -21.57 -45.31 -11.44
N TRP A 867 -20.92 -44.45 -12.21
CA TRP A 867 -21.25 -43.04 -12.31
C TRP A 867 -22.24 -42.70 -13.43
N LEU A 868 -22.60 -43.65 -14.30
CA LEU A 868 -23.53 -43.48 -15.43
C LEU A 868 -24.73 -44.44 -15.30
N LEU A 869 -25.92 -43.90 -15.14
CA LEU A 869 -27.13 -44.66 -14.81
C LEU A 869 -28.29 -44.32 -15.76
N LYS A 870 -29.38 -45.11 -15.73
CA LYS A 870 -30.62 -44.85 -16.45
C LYS A 870 -31.77 -44.59 -15.47
N LYS A 871 -32.54 -43.53 -15.68
CA LYS A 871 -33.72 -43.21 -14.87
C LYS A 871 -34.79 -42.47 -15.68
N ASN A 872 -36.03 -42.96 -15.63
CA ASN A 872 -37.18 -42.38 -16.34
C ASN A 872 -36.91 -42.12 -17.84
N GLY A 873 -36.22 -43.04 -18.50
CA GLY A 873 -35.86 -42.91 -19.92
C GLY A 873 -34.73 -41.93 -20.22
N LYS A 874 -34.11 -41.27 -19.22
CA LYS A 874 -32.93 -40.41 -19.38
C LYS A 874 -31.66 -41.09 -18.86
N TYR A 875 -30.50 -40.70 -19.38
CA TYR A 875 -29.21 -41.06 -18.80
C TYR A 875 -28.85 -40.11 -17.67
N VAL A 876 -28.09 -40.59 -16.69
CA VAL A 876 -27.77 -39.84 -15.47
C VAL A 876 -26.30 -39.96 -15.16
N ILE A 877 -25.57 -38.84 -15.20
CA ILE A 877 -24.20 -38.75 -14.72
C ILE A 877 -24.19 -38.24 -13.28
N THR A 878 -23.57 -39.00 -12.40
CA THR A 878 -23.41 -38.66 -10.98
C THR A 878 -22.06 -37.98 -10.72
N THR A 879 -21.89 -37.40 -9.52
CA THR A 879 -20.60 -36.86 -9.08
C THR A 879 -19.46 -37.90 -9.08
N GLY A 880 -19.78 -39.19 -9.13
CA GLY A 880 -18.81 -40.27 -9.19
C GLY A 880 -17.92 -40.24 -10.44
N ILE A 881 -18.32 -39.56 -11.52
CA ILE A 881 -17.48 -39.41 -12.74
C ILE A 881 -16.14 -38.74 -12.42
N LYS A 882 -16.13 -37.87 -11.41
CA LYS A 882 -14.90 -37.22 -10.92
C LYS A 882 -13.90 -38.20 -10.32
N ASN A 883 -14.27 -39.44 -10.01
CA ASN A 883 -13.36 -40.46 -9.50
C ASN A 883 -12.79 -41.35 -10.62
N ASP A 884 -13.21 -41.13 -11.87
CA ASP A 884 -12.68 -41.85 -13.02
C ASP A 884 -11.30 -41.28 -13.40
N GLU A 885 -10.26 -42.13 -13.38
CA GLU A 885 -8.88 -41.71 -13.63
C GLU A 885 -8.67 -41.18 -15.05
N ASP A 886 -9.33 -41.78 -16.04
CA ASP A 886 -9.25 -41.32 -17.43
C ASP A 886 -9.91 -39.95 -17.59
N PHE A 887 -11.03 -39.74 -16.90
CA PHE A 887 -11.71 -38.45 -16.90
C PHE A 887 -10.82 -37.36 -16.29
N ARG A 888 -10.22 -37.59 -15.11
CA ARG A 888 -9.30 -36.63 -14.48
C ARG A 888 -8.08 -36.32 -15.35
N ARG A 889 -7.55 -37.32 -16.04
CA ARG A 889 -6.36 -37.17 -16.88
C ARG A 889 -6.64 -36.36 -18.15
N ILE A 890 -7.79 -36.58 -18.78
CA ILE A 890 -8.14 -35.98 -20.08
C ILE A 890 -8.80 -34.61 -19.89
N ILE A 891 -9.71 -34.50 -18.90
CA ILE A 891 -10.58 -33.34 -18.70
C ILE A 891 -10.13 -32.46 -17.52
N GLY A 892 -9.38 -33.01 -16.56
CA GLY A 892 -8.94 -32.28 -15.37
C GLY A 892 -10.00 -32.22 -14.26
N GLU A 893 -9.81 -31.29 -13.31
CA GLU A 893 -10.77 -31.05 -12.23
C GLU A 893 -11.88 -30.10 -12.69
N ILE A 894 -13.06 -30.66 -12.94
CA ILE A 894 -14.27 -29.89 -13.27
C ILE A 894 -15.40 -30.19 -12.30
N ASN A 895 -16.22 -29.18 -12.00
CA ASN A 895 -17.42 -29.38 -11.19
C ASN A 895 -18.59 -29.94 -12.04
N LEU A 896 -19.57 -30.59 -11.40
CA LEU A 896 -20.63 -31.28 -12.14
C LEU A 896 -21.59 -30.30 -12.87
N LYS A 897 -21.68 -29.04 -12.39
CA LYS A 897 -22.46 -27.98 -13.04
C LYS A 897 -21.75 -27.49 -14.30
N ASP A 898 -20.45 -27.23 -14.22
CA ASP A 898 -19.64 -26.79 -15.37
C ASP A 898 -19.59 -27.88 -16.45
N LEU A 899 -19.50 -29.17 -16.05
CA LEU A 899 -19.61 -30.29 -16.98
C LEU A 899 -20.98 -30.31 -17.71
N ALA A 900 -22.06 -29.96 -17.01
CA ALA A 900 -23.38 -29.85 -17.63
C ALA A 900 -23.47 -28.67 -18.61
N GLU A 901 -22.86 -27.53 -18.28
CA GLU A 901 -22.77 -26.37 -19.17
C GLU A 901 -21.96 -26.70 -20.43
N LEU A 902 -20.85 -27.43 -20.31
CA LEU A 902 -20.07 -27.92 -21.46
C LEU A 902 -20.85 -28.87 -22.35
N LEU A 903 -21.57 -29.84 -21.77
CA LEU A 903 -22.42 -30.75 -22.53
C LEU A 903 -23.53 -29.98 -23.28
N ASN A 904 -24.16 -28.99 -22.64
CA ASN A 904 -25.13 -28.12 -23.30
C ASN A 904 -24.51 -27.30 -24.45
N LYS A 905 -23.32 -26.72 -24.26
CA LYS A 905 -22.57 -26.04 -25.34
C LYS A 905 -22.25 -26.97 -26.50
N ALA A 906 -21.96 -28.24 -26.21
CA ALA A 906 -21.68 -29.28 -27.20
C ALA A 906 -22.93 -29.80 -27.94
N GLY A 907 -24.11 -29.23 -27.69
CA GLY A 907 -25.37 -29.65 -28.31
C GLY A 907 -26.06 -30.82 -27.61
N VAL A 908 -25.58 -31.27 -26.44
CA VAL A 908 -26.25 -32.30 -25.64
C VAL A 908 -27.26 -31.64 -24.72
N ASN A 909 -28.54 -32.01 -24.83
CA ASN A 909 -29.59 -31.48 -23.97
C ASN A 909 -29.48 -32.07 -22.57
N VAL A 910 -28.99 -31.28 -21.61
CA VAL A 910 -28.80 -31.71 -20.23
C VAL A 910 -29.47 -30.81 -19.19
N GLU A 911 -29.95 -31.42 -18.10
CA GLU A 911 -30.49 -30.76 -16.92
C GLU A 911 -29.63 -31.07 -15.68
N TYR A 912 -29.09 -30.03 -15.03
CA TYR A 912 -28.40 -30.18 -13.74
C TYR A 912 -29.37 -29.97 -12.57
N LYS A 913 -29.68 -31.01 -11.80
CA LYS A 913 -30.63 -30.91 -10.66
C LYS A 913 -30.44 -31.95 -9.56
N ASP A 914 -31.11 -31.73 -8.43
CA ASP A 914 -31.21 -32.73 -7.37
C ASP A 914 -32.12 -33.87 -7.80
N THR A 915 -31.60 -35.09 -7.81
CA THR A 915 -32.36 -36.29 -8.17
C THR A 915 -32.14 -37.37 -7.12
N LYS A 916 -33.22 -38.04 -6.70
CA LYS A 916 -33.17 -39.20 -5.81
C LYS A 916 -32.58 -40.41 -6.54
N ILE A 917 -31.40 -40.89 -6.16
CA ILE A 917 -30.78 -42.12 -6.70
C ILE A 917 -30.67 -43.13 -5.56
N GLY A 918 -31.37 -44.26 -5.70
CA GLY A 918 -31.57 -45.21 -4.60
C GLY A 918 -32.25 -44.54 -3.40
N THR A 919 -31.59 -44.56 -2.23
CA THR A 919 -32.08 -43.99 -0.98
C THR A 919 -31.65 -42.54 -0.72
N ARG A 920 -30.76 -41.96 -1.56
CA ARG A 920 -30.16 -40.63 -1.33
C ARG A 920 -30.51 -39.65 -2.44
N THR A 921 -30.67 -38.37 -2.09
CA THR A 921 -30.79 -37.27 -3.06
C THR A 921 -29.42 -36.69 -3.31
N GLN A 922 -29.02 -36.56 -4.57
CA GLN A 922 -27.74 -35.96 -4.96
C GLN A 922 -27.88 -35.13 -6.25
N LYS A 923 -26.95 -34.19 -6.45
CA LYS A 923 -26.83 -33.43 -7.70
C LYS A 923 -26.34 -34.34 -8.82
N VAL A 924 -27.03 -34.30 -9.96
CA VAL A 924 -26.73 -35.11 -11.14
C VAL A 924 -26.94 -34.31 -12.41
N ILE A 925 -26.37 -34.81 -13.51
CA ILE A 925 -26.67 -34.37 -14.88
C ILE A 925 -27.66 -35.38 -15.46
N LEU A 926 -28.88 -34.96 -15.77
CA LEU A 926 -29.81 -35.74 -16.57
C LEU A 926 -29.57 -35.41 -18.04
N ILE A 927 -29.39 -36.43 -18.86
CA ILE A 927 -29.04 -36.31 -20.26
C ILE A 927 -30.17 -36.90 -21.10
N ASP A 928 -30.62 -36.16 -22.11
CA ASP A 928 -31.51 -36.68 -23.13
C ASP A 928 -30.75 -37.69 -24.03
N PRO A 929 -31.20 -38.97 -24.12
CA PRO A 929 -30.48 -40.00 -24.86
C PRO A 929 -30.24 -39.69 -26.33
N LYS A 930 -31.16 -38.97 -26.98
CA LYS A 930 -31.07 -38.70 -28.42
C LYS A 930 -30.01 -37.64 -28.69
N SER A 931 -30.03 -36.53 -27.96
CA SER A 931 -28.97 -35.52 -28.07
C SER A 931 -27.57 -36.04 -27.71
N PHE A 932 -27.50 -37.02 -26.80
CA PHE A 932 -26.23 -37.65 -26.44
C PHE A 932 -25.74 -38.62 -27.51
N GLU A 933 -26.63 -39.35 -28.17
CA GLU A 933 -26.31 -40.16 -29.35
C GLU A 933 -25.72 -39.30 -30.47
N ASP A 934 -26.38 -38.19 -30.79
CA ASP A 934 -25.97 -37.30 -31.87
C ASP A 934 -24.60 -36.67 -31.57
N PHE A 935 -24.33 -36.33 -30.31
CA PHE A 935 -23.01 -35.87 -29.85
C PHE A 935 -21.92 -36.94 -29.97
N LEU A 936 -22.22 -38.21 -29.67
CA LEU A 936 -21.25 -39.30 -29.74
C LEU A 936 -21.04 -39.84 -31.16
N ASN A 937 -21.94 -39.54 -32.09
CA ASN A 937 -21.89 -39.99 -33.47
C ASN A 937 -22.27 -38.88 -34.49
N PRO A 938 -21.36 -37.95 -34.79
CA PRO A 938 -21.67 -36.79 -35.64
C PRO A 938 -21.93 -37.13 -37.13
N ASN A 939 -21.78 -38.39 -37.56
CA ASN A 939 -21.78 -38.78 -38.99
C ASN A 939 -23.16 -39.12 -39.60
N LEU A 940 -24.28 -38.75 -38.97
CA LEU A 940 -25.61 -39.02 -39.57
C LEU A 940 -26.13 -37.91 -40.50
N GLU A 941 -25.54 -36.71 -40.52
CA GLU A 941 -25.99 -35.61 -41.39
C GLU A 941 -25.14 -35.39 -42.67
N ALA A 942 -24.04 -36.12 -42.88
CA ALA A 942 -23.14 -35.91 -44.04
C ALA A 942 -23.25 -36.96 -45.16
N ILE A 943 -24.23 -37.88 -45.12
CA ILE A 943 -24.43 -38.91 -46.18
C ILE A 943 -25.78 -38.73 -46.90
N SER A 944 -26.56 -37.71 -46.56
CA SER A 944 -27.77 -37.33 -47.30
C SER A 944 -27.82 -35.83 -47.61
N SER A 945 -26.88 -35.37 -48.43
CA SER A 945 -26.96 -34.14 -49.23
C SER A 945 -26.08 -34.26 -50.47
#